data_AF-A0A1H7NLR9-F1
#
_entry.id   AF-A0A1H7NLR9-F1
#
_cell.length_a   1.000
_cell.length_b   1.000
_cell.length_c   1.000
_cell.angle_alpha   90.00
_cell.angle_beta   90.00
_cell.angle_gamma   90.00
#
_symmetry.space_group_name_H-M   'P 1'
#
loop_
_entity.id
_entity.type
_entity.pdbx_description
1 polymer ?
#
loop_
_entity_poly.entity_id
_entity_poly.type
_entity_poly.pdbx_seq_one_letter_code
_entity_poly.pdbx_strand_id
1 'polypeptide(L)'
;MNKSILSKLLLSSLVSTTIVSSTGPIIAAGSQNEDTKFFEDKEDLLLHAFENVSEEFIELAELIFAGESEEVSEAFEQALILHYNKDYALAVEAYDTLLTQDSFPDKAVSLIDWLVILAENQSDWTNQSFRSQSEEIPVLTDESESTEELYQDDVNHEENTYDEVEETADVQLERSEDFPESKEVDEEIDRVDEEGTEQQTMYSTSSEVSNNSAEQYEADSLYEAVIEAPTATAAWNAAQDFKEAYPNDSRLAEAMDSAAQRIFAMGQSSQNRERYPLARQYYDMLINEPVVSASLREAASVHHAETIEAENGSPADILYEAVIEAPTATAAWNAAQDFKEAYPNDSRLAEAMDSAAQRIFSMGQSSQNRERYPLARQYYDMLINEPVVSASLREAASLHHAETIEAENGSPADSLFEAVLNASSATAAWNAAQDFKEAYPNDSRLAEAMDSAAQRIFSMGQSSQNRERYPQARQYYNMLINESAVSNNLRTQASTKYAETIEAENKEKADDLYADVINASTATAAWNAAQDFKSAFPNDSRLPAAIDSAAQRILSMGTSNHRRGNFNTANTYYSQLLNEQNVSSSLRREVNELIQLSRQGIRLRTVNEYYIDSVNGATATDAWNIAVEGLKYNPGNARLVDALNMAAQRQFSMGQSQHRNGNYSSALTYYNRVFNHSSVRSDIRQVVGIFRTQAQQSRPLMTSVDYSSQSIRANTASAAWDIAVEGLIAYPHNSDIIDALNQAANRNLSLGRSQFRQGNFASARTYYNRVANEPAVSEAIRTLAGVFLQQLTPNYKHTVYIDAGHGGRDPGASFGGVRESDLNLSTALLLRTELQKLGYNVVMSRETDVFIEMSDRPFEANSISADIFVSIHYNSMGGAGTARGIESFIYHRVASGFGQETNRNNFRTEDPRIDESLRLADAMHANLISDTNMRDRGVKGNNFNVLRNSHIPAMLTELAFLDNAADRSIAVTREFQLSAARAMARGIDAYFSN
;
A
#
# COMPACT_ATOMS: atom_id res chain seq x y z
N MET A 1 8.98 12.80 -3.65
CA MET A 1 8.76 13.29 -5.04
C MET A 1 7.66 12.45 -5.68
N ASN A 2 6.88 12.98 -6.63
CA ASN A 2 5.60 12.38 -7.03
C ASN A 2 5.61 11.85 -8.48
N LYS A 3 5.09 10.63 -8.71
CA LYS A 3 5.06 9.95 -10.03
C LYS A 3 4.29 10.74 -11.11
N SER A 4 3.47 11.73 -10.72
CA SER A 4 2.76 12.63 -11.61
C SER A 4 3.64 13.39 -12.62
N ILE A 5 4.94 13.60 -12.34
CA ILE A 5 5.83 14.34 -13.26
C ILE A 5 6.28 13.45 -14.42
N LEU A 6 6.76 12.23 -14.13
CA LEU A 6 7.04 11.20 -15.14
C LEU A 6 5.80 10.86 -15.98
N SER A 7 4.62 10.84 -15.35
CA SER A 7 3.35 10.65 -16.06
C SER A 7 2.97 11.79 -17.00
N LYS A 8 3.49 13.02 -16.82
CA LYS A 8 3.28 14.13 -17.76
C LYS A 8 4.30 14.10 -18.90
N LEU A 9 5.57 13.81 -18.61
CA LEU A 9 6.64 13.65 -19.59
C LEU A 9 6.35 12.54 -20.62
N LEU A 10 5.71 11.45 -20.19
CA LEU A 10 5.28 10.37 -21.09
C LEU A 10 3.98 10.67 -21.88
N LEU A 11 3.29 11.78 -21.61
CA LEU A 11 2.14 12.22 -22.42
C LEU A 11 2.49 13.34 -23.40
N SER A 12 3.42 14.25 -23.07
CA SER A 12 3.84 15.31 -24.01
C SER A 12 4.55 14.75 -25.24
N SER A 13 5.37 13.71 -25.08
CA SER A 13 6.06 13.03 -26.19
C SER A 13 5.15 12.25 -27.15
N LEU A 14 3.85 12.10 -26.83
CA LEU A 14 2.88 11.35 -27.64
C LEU A 14 1.83 12.23 -28.34
N VAL A 15 1.86 13.56 -28.18
CA VAL A 15 0.84 14.47 -28.74
C VAL A 15 1.48 15.71 -29.42
N SER A 16 2.34 15.48 -30.43
CA SER A 16 2.70 16.49 -31.46
C SER A 16 3.34 15.86 -32.71
N THR A 17 2.53 15.25 -33.58
CA THR A 17 3.00 14.68 -34.87
C THR A 17 2.01 14.95 -36.02
N THR A 18 1.83 16.21 -36.43
CA THR A 18 1.16 16.55 -37.71
C THR A 18 1.53 17.93 -38.29
N ILE A 19 1.65 18.02 -39.64
CA ILE A 19 1.61 19.22 -40.52
C ILE A 19 2.96 19.97 -40.87
N VAL A 20 3.70 19.41 -41.84
CA VAL A 20 3.98 19.97 -43.21
C VAL A 20 4.86 21.26 -43.44
N SER A 21 6.17 21.01 -43.67
CA SER A 21 7.14 21.49 -44.71
C SER A 21 7.12 22.85 -45.45
N SER A 22 8.34 23.38 -45.75
CA SER A 22 8.94 23.64 -47.11
C SER A 22 10.26 24.48 -46.97
N THR A 23 11.34 24.52 -47.81
CA THR A 23 11.77 23.94 -49.12
C THR A 23 13.33 23.74 -49.19
N GLY A 24 13.85 22.85 -50.06
CA GLY A 24 15.30 22.74 -50.44
C GLY A 24 15.66 23.41 -51.80
N PRO A 25 16.60 22.91 -52.67
CA PRO A 25 17.57 21.78 -52.57
C PRO A 25 18.98 22.00 -53.23
N ILE A 26 19.90 21.00 -53.22
CA ILE A 26 20.95 20.71 -54.25
C ILE A 26 21.58 19.31 -53.94
N ILE A 27 21.40 18.26 -54.77
CA ILE A 27 22.23 17.72 -55.88
C ILE A 27 23.58 17.08 -55.44
N ALA A 28 23.85 15.84 -55.88
CA ALA A 28 24.95 14.97 -55.43
C ALA A 28 25.74 14.30 -56.59
N ALA A 29 26.90 13.70 -56.26
CA ALA A 29 27.70 12.82 -57.13
C ALA A 29 28.20 11.58 -56.34
N GLY A 30 28.50 10.47 -57.04
CA GLY A 30 28.97 9.21 -56.43
C GLY A 30 30.49 9.13 -56.25
N SER A 31 31.04 8.04 -55.68
CA SER A 31 30.43 6.72 -55.48
C SER A 31 31.06 5.86 -54.37
N GLN A 32 30.21 5.10 -53.67
CA GLN A 32 30.46 3.83 -52.95
C GLN A 32 31.64 3.73 -51.96
N ASN A 33 31.28 3.66 -50.68
CA ASN A 33 31.48 2.42 -49.90
C ASN A 33 30.20 2.16 -49.05
N GLU A 34 30.15 1.04 -48.34
CA GLU A 34 28.97 0.65 -47.54
C GLU A 34 28.88 1.41 -46.20
N ASP A 35 27.81 1.18 -45.42
CA ASP A 35 27.52 1.81 -44.11
C ASP A 35 27.28 3.33 -44.06
N THR A 36 26.39 3.85 -44.93
CA THR A 36 25.66 5.12 -44.66
C THR A 36 24.18 5.04 -45.10
N LYS A 37 23.29 4.63 -44.19
CA LYS A 37 21.82 4.79 -44.40
C LYS A 37 20.97 4.83 -43.12
N PHE A 38 21.29 5.76 -42.22
CA PHE A 38 20.45 6.06 -41.04
C PHE A 38 20.34 7.57 -40.71
N PHE A 39 20.74 8.43 -41.65
CA PHE A 39 20.61 9.90 -41.58
C PHE A 39 19.82 10.38 -42.81
N GLU A 40 18.59 10.83 -42.58
CA GLU A 40 17.74 11.65 -43.47
C GLU A 40 16.47 12.08 -42.69
N ASP A 41 15.90 11.21 -41.86
CA ASP A 41 14.67 11.48 -41.06
C ASP A 41 14.90 12.13 -39.67
N LYS A 42 16.12 12.62 -39.36
CA LYS A 42 16.45 13.23 -38.05
C LYS A 42 16.67 14.73 -38.06
N GLU A 43 17.02 15.33 -39.19
CA GLU A 43 17.48 16.74 -39.24
C GLU A 43 16.31 17.73 -39.09
N ASP A 44 15.20 17.53 -39.82
CA ASP A 44 13.97 18.33 -39.66
C ASP A 44 13.37 18.24 -38.24
N LEU A 45 13.57 17.11 -37.54
CA LEU A 45 13.09 16.91 -36.16
C LEU A 45 13.94 17.65 -35.12
N LEU A 46 15.21 17.91 -35.41
CA LEU A 46 16.08 18.73 -34.57
C LEU A 46 15.87 20.22 -34.86
N LEU A 47 15.79 20.61 -36.13
CA LEU A 47 15.75 22.02 -36.53
C LEU A 47 14.54 22.78 -35.95
N HIS A 48 13.38 22.12 -35.83
CA HIS A 48 12.18 22.72 -35.20
C HIS A 48 12.13 22.60 -33.67
N ALA A 49 13.02 21.81 -33.04
CA ALA A 49 13.21 21.83 -31.59
C ALA A 49 14.09 23.01 -31.14
N PHE A 50 14.84 23.64 -32.06
CA PHE A 50 15.86 24.64 -31.74
C PHE A 50 15.42 26.10 -31.72
N GLU A 51 14.20 26.44 -32.16
CA GLU A 51 13.76 27.85 -32.21
C GLU A 51 13.08 28.35 -30.91
N ASN A 52 12.81 27.47 -29.94
CA ASN A 52 12.21 27.87 -28.66
C ASN A 52 12.88 27.16 -27.47
N VAL A 53 13.83 27.85 -26.83
CA VAL A 53 14.06 27.67 -25.38
C VAL A 53 12.82 28.28 -24.72
N SER A 54 11.89 27.45 -24.23
CA SER A 54 10.68 27.95 -23.57
C SER A 54 10.99 28.47 -22.16
N GLU A 55 10.10 29.32 -21.63
CA GLU A 55 10.18 29.83 -20.25
C GLU A 55 10.30 28.68 -19.23
N GLU A 56 9.69 27.53 -19.52
CA GLU A 56 9.74 26.30 -18.72
C GLU A 56 11.16 25.69 -18.61
N PHE A 57 12.06 25.97 -19.57
CA PHE A 57 13.47 25.56 -19.51
C PHE A 57 14.29 26.53 -18.65
N ILE A 58 13.91 27.81 -18.62
CA ILE A 58 14.50 28.84 -17.74
C ILE A 58 14.07 28.57 -16.29
N GLU A 59 12.78 28.33 -16.03
CA GLU A 59 12.28 27.89 -14.71
C GLU A 59 13.01 26.62 -14.21
N LEU A 60 13.33 25.69 -15.11
CA LEU A 60 14.06 24.47 -14.77
C LEU A 60 15.52 24.75 -14.41
N ALA A 61 16.17 25.68 -15.10
CA ALA A 61 17.53 26.13 -14.78
C ALA A 61 17.57 26.88 -13.43
N GLU A 62 16.65 27.82 -13.20
CA GLU A 62 16.48 28.51 -11.92
C GLU A 62 16.29 27.51 -10.77
N LEU A 63 15.49 26.46 -10.96
CA LEU A 63 15.30 25.37 -9.99
C LEU A 63 16.52 24.45 -9.79
N ILE A 64 17.47 24.43 -10.73
CA ILE A 64 18.72 23.65 -10.62
C ILE A 64 19.82 24.46 -9.92
N PHE A 65 19.87 25.79 -10.13
CA PHE A 65 20.83 26.70 -9.52
C PHE A 65 20.33 27.39 -8.24
N ALA A 66 19.13 27.07 -7.76
CA ALA A 66 18.51 27.58 -6.53
C ALA A 66 19.30 27.21 -5.25
N GLY A 67 20.38 27.95 -4.98
CA GLY A 67 21.26 27.79 -3.83
C GLY A 67 22.72 28.18 -4.07
N GLU A 68 23.12 28.39 -5.33
CA GLU A 68 24.48 28.80 -5.70
C GLU A 68 24.73 30.32 -5.53
N SER A 69 25.94 30.78 -5.83
CA SER A 69 26.27 32.21 -5.74
C SER A 69 25.71 33.04 -6.90
N GLU A 70 25.40 34.30 -6.63
CA GLU A 70 24.91 35.30 -7.59
C GLU A 70 25.82 35.39 -8.83
N GLU A 71 27.14 35.36 -8.63
CA GLU A 71 28.16 35.36 -9.69
C GLU A 71 28.10 34.12 -10.62
N VAL A 72 27.72 32.94 -10.10
CA VAL A 72 27.56 31.72 -10.91
C VAL A 72 26.26 31.76 -11.71
N SER A 73 25.18 32.25 -11.11
CA SER A 73 23.90 32.44 -11.81
C SER A 73 24.03 33.48 -12.94
N GLU A 74 24.63 34.64 -12.69
CA GLU A 74 24.87 35.66 -13.73
C GLU A 74 25.75 35.14 -14.87
N ALA A 75 26.76 34.31 -14.57
CA ALA A 75 27.64 33.73 -15.58
C ALA A 75 26.93 32.66 -16.44
N PHE A 76 26.09 31.82 -15.84
CA PHE A 76 25.27 30.85 -16.58
C PHE A 76 24.17 31.53 -17.42
N GLU A 77 23.55 32.61 -16.91
CA GLU A 77 22.62 33.43 -17.68
C GLU A 77 23.31 34.07 -18.89
N GLN A 78 24.53 34.61 -18.71
CA GLN A 78 25.32 35.14 -19.82
C GLN A 78 25.70 34.07 -20.85
N ALA A 79 26.04 32.85 -20.44
CA ALA A 79 26.30 31.73 -21.35
C ALA A 79 25.05 31.33 -22.15
N LEU A 80 23.87 31.32 -21.51
CA LEU A 80 22.57 31.12 -22.17
C LEU A 80 22.24 32.26 -23.16
N ILE A 81 22.51 33.51 -22.80
CA ILE A 81 22.30 34.67 -23.67
C ILE A 81 23.21 34.60 -24.91
N LEU A 82 24.48 34.21 -24.76
CA LEU A 82 25.40 33.98 -25.90
C LEU A 82 24.91 32.84 -26.81
N HIS A 83 24.43 31.74 -26.22
CA HIS A 83 23.85 30.60 -26.96
C HIS A 83 22.59 31.05 -27.74
N TYR A 84 21.69 31.78 -27.08
CA TYR A 84 20.45 32.30 -27.68
C TYR A 84 20.70 33.30 -28.82
N ASN A 85 21.68 34.20 -28.64
CA ASN A 85 22.12 35.16 -29.66
C ASN A 85 22.89 34.52 -30.83
N LYS A 86 23.19 33.22 -30.74
CA LYS A 86 23.89 32.40 -31.75
C LYS A 86 25.40 32.66 -31.85
N ASP A 87 25.99 33.24 -30.81
CA ASP A 87 27.43 33.41 -30.63
C ASP A 87 28.07 32.12 -30.08
N TYR A 88 27.80 30.98 -30.73
CA TYR A 88 28.01 29.63 -30.15
C TYR A 88 29.44 29.34 -29.67
N ALA A 89 30.46 29.88 -30.34
CA ALA A 89 31.85 29.70 -29.92
C ALA A 89 32.14 30.40 -28.57
N LEU A 90 31.57 31.58 -28.32
CA LEU A 90 31.65 32.27 -27.03
C LEU A 90 30.75 31.62 -25.98
N ALA A 91 29.62 31.01 -26.41
CA ALA A 91 28.78 30.21 -25.52
C ALA A 91 29.53 28.98 -24.99
N VAL A 92 30.21 28.21 -25.86
CA VAL A 92 31.09 27.10 -25.45
C VAL A 92 32.14 27.58 -24.44
N GLU A 93 32.89 28.63 -24.76
CA GLU A 93 33.93 29.18 -23.86
C GLU A 93 33.36 29.61 -22.49
N ALA A 94 32.13 30.14 -22.45
CA ALA A 94 31.44 30.50 -21.21
C ALA A 94 30.96 29.27 -20.41
N TYR A 95 30.43 28.23 -21.06
CA TYR A 95 30.03 26.98 -20.41
C TYR A 95 31.24 26.20 -19.88
N ASP A 96 32.33 26.10 -20.66
CA ASP A 96 33.59 25.50 -20.21
C ASP A 96 34.18 26.26 -19.01
N THR A 97 34.11 27.60 -19.03
CA THR A 97 34.54 28.43 -17.89
C THR A 97 33.74 28.13 -16.62
N LEU A 98 32.44 27.83 -16.74
CA LEU A 98 31.61 27.39 -15.62
C LEU A 98 32.04 25.99 -15.13
N LEU A 99 32.28 25.03 -16.02
CA LEU A 99 32.78 23.69 -15.67
C LEU A 99 34.11 23.68 -14.89
N THR A 100 34.86 24.80 -14.86
CA THR A 100 36.13 24.92 -14.12
C THR A 100 36.04 25.45 -12.68
N GLN A 101 34.85 25.81 -12.15
CA GLN A 101 34.74 26.25 -10.74
C GLN A 101 34.63 25.07 -9.77
N ASP A 102 35.34 25.13 -8.64
CA ASP A 102 35.51 24.04 -7.64
C ASP A 102 34.23 23.62 -6.86
N SER A 103 33.03 24.05 -7.27
CA SER A 103 31.77 23.68 -6.59
C SER A 103 30.54 23.72 -7.51
N PHE A 104 30.24 22.61 -8.19
CA PHE A 104 28.96 22.38 -8.87
C PHE A 104 28.30 21.07 -8.41
N PRO A 105 26.96 21.00 -8.32
CA PRO A 105 26.25 19.73 -8.19
C PRO A 105 26.38 18.86 -9.45
N ASP A 106 26.53 17.54 -9.31
CA ASP A 106 26.68 16.58 -10.45
C ASP A 106 25.62 16.75 -11.57
N LYS A 107 24.42 17.19 -11.18
CA LYS A 107 23.28 17.43 -12.09
C LYS A 107 23.41 18.71 -12.92
N ALA A 108 24.11 19.72 -12.39
CA ALA A 108 24.42 20.94 -13.12
C ALA A 108 25.53 20.67 -14.14
N VAL A 109 26.58 19.94 -13.75
CA VAL A 109 27.63 19.47 -14.67
C VAL A 109 27.01 18.72 -15.86
N SER A 110 26.13 17.75 -15.60
CA SER A 110 25.42 16.98 -16.64
C SER A 110 24.54 17.83 -17.58
N LEU A 111 24.11 19.03 -17.15
CA LEU A 111 23.34 19.97 -17.98
C LEU A 111 24.28 20.90 -18.78
N ILE A 112 25.36 21.36 -18.16
CA ILE A 112 26.36 22.23 -18.82
C ILE A 112 27.12 21.43 -19.89
N ASP A 113 27.55 20.20 -19.61
CA ASP A 113 28.13 19.27 -20.61
C ASP A 113 27.22 19.12 -21.84
N TRP A 114 25.91 18.98 -21.60
CA TRP A 114 24.93 18.88 -22.68
C TRP A 114 24.80 20.18 -23.47
N LEU A 115 24.86 21.34 -22.82
CA LEU A 115 24.83 22.66 -23.47
C LEU A 115 26.12 23.00 -24.23
N VAL A 116 27.30 22.54 -23.77
CA VAL A 116 28.57 22.59 -24.51
C VAL A 116 28.43 21.81 -25.80
N ILE A 117 28.08 20.51 -25.72
CA ILE A 117 27.89 19.64 -26.90
C ILE A 117 26.86 20.24 -27.86
N LEU A 118 25.79 20.85 -27.34
CA LEU A 118 24.77 21.51 -28.14
C LEU A 118 25.33 22.72 -28.91
N ALA A 119 26.11 23.57 -28.25
CA ALA A 119 26.73 24.76 -28.84
C ALA A 119 27.87 24.41 -29.83
N GLU A 120 28.69 23.39 -29.54
CA GLU A 120 29.71 22.87 -30.46
C GLU A 120 29.09 22.42 -31.78
N ASN A 121 28.03 21.59 -31.73
CA ASN A 121 27.34 21.11 -32.92
C ASN A 121 26.73 22.26 -33.75
N GLN A 122 26.29 23.35 -33.13
CA GLN A 122 25.77 24.53 -33.83
C GLN A 122 26.89 25.44 -34.38
N SER A 123 28.02 25.54 -33.67
CA SER A 123 29.24 26.22 -34.12
C SER A 123 29.80 25.60 -35.41
N ASP A 124 29.88 24.27 -35.48
CA ASP A 124 30.33 23.54 -36.68
C ASP A 124 29.37 23.73 -37.87
N TRP A 125 28.06 23.74 -37.63
CA TRP A 125 27.06 24.08 -38.66
C TRP A 125 27.27 25.49 -39.24
N THR A 126 27.53 26.49 -38.39
CA THR A 126 27.84 27.85 -38.87
C THR A 126 29.17 27.94 -39.62
N ASN A 127 30.19 27.17 -39.21
CA ASN A 127 31.48 27.12 -39.91
C ASN A 127 31.40 26.42 -41.28
N GLN A 128 30.62 25.33 -41.41
CA GLN A 128 30.36 24.70 -42.71
C GLN A 128 29.57 25.64 -43.63
N SER A 129 28.58 26.37 -43.10
CA SER A 129 27.85 27.39 -43.85
C SER A 129 28.77 28.46 -44.43
N PHE A 130 29.69 29.03 -43.62
CA PHE A 130 30.59 30.09 -44.06
C PHE A 130 31.60 29.62 -45.12
N ARG A 131 32.19 28.43 -44.96
CA ARG A 131 33.17 27.87 -45.92
C ARG A 131 32.58 27.61 -47.31
N SER A 132 31.26 27.51 -47.43
CA SER A 132 30.59 27.31 -48.73
C SER A 132 30.55 28.56 -49.62
N GLN A 133 30.91 29.75 -49.10
CA GLN A 133 30.78 31.03 -49.82
C GLN A 133 32.12 31.66 -50.26
N SER A 134 33.26 31.01 -50.04
CA SER A 134 34.59 31.59 -50.31
C SER A 134 35.45 30.78 -51.31
N GLU A 135 35.70 31.40 -52.46
CA GLU A 135 36.78 31.17 -53.44
C GLU A 135 36.64 30.03 -54.48
N GLU A 136 37.38 30.18 -55.59
CA GLU A 136 37.15 29.53 -56.89
C GLU A 136 38.36 28.72 -57.39
N ILE A 137 38.09 27.55 -57.99
CA ILE A 137 38.73 26.97 -59.21
C ILE A 137 40.24 26.56 -59.13
N PRO A 138 40.66 25.43 -59.75
CA PRO A 138 41.80 24.64 -59.24
C PRO A 138 43.08 24.66 -60.10
N VAL A 139 44.15 24.07 -59.56
CA VAL A 139 45.39 23.68 -60.27
C VAL A 139 45.78 22.23 -59.89
N LEU A 140 46.39 21.50 -60.83
CA LEU A 140 46.86 20.10 -60.72
C LEU A 140 48.38 20.04 -60.44
N THR A 141 48.86 19.00 -59.73
CA THR A 141 49.92 18.02 -60.18
C THR A 141 50.46 17.12 -59.04
N ASP A 142 50.65 15.83 -59.37
CA ASP A 142 51.75 14.88 -59.05
C ASP A 142 52.24 14.52 -57.61
N GLU A 143 52.43 13.20 -57.40
CA GLU A 143 53.58 12.44 -56.81
C GLU A 143 54.17 12.78 -55.41
N SER A 144 54.77 11.87 -54.59
CA SER A 144 54.90 10.37 -54.54
C SER A 144 55.60 9.91 -53.21
N GLU A 145 55.77 8.57 -52.99
CA GLU A 145 56.75 7.86 -52.08
C GLU A 145 56.65 8.02 -50.52
N SER A 146 56.58 6.94 -49.69
CA SER A 146 57.58 5.97 -49.11
C SER A 146 58.20 6.42 -47.74
N THR A 147 58.70 5.62 -46.76
CA THR A 147 59.06 4.19 -46.55
C THR A 147 58.13 3.48 -45.50
N GLU A 148 58.32 2.38 -44.73
CA GLU A 148 59.44 1.51 -44.18
C GLU A 148 60.33 2.17 -43.08
N GLU A 149 60.82 1.56 -41.98
CA GLU A 149 61.13 0.17 -41.50
C GLU A 149 60.67 -0.06 -40.01
N LEU A 150 60.23 -1.22 -39.48
CA LEU A 150 60.87 -2.54 -39.14
C LEU A 150 61.73 -2.62 -37.85
N TYR A 151 61.47 -3.60 -36.94
CA TYR A 151 62.48 -4.44 -36.22
C TYR A 151 61.85 -5.65 -35.45
N GLN A 152 62.67 -6.68 -35.20
CA GLN A 152 62.41 -8.05 -34.66
C GLN A 152 63.00 -8.24 -33.21
N ASP A 153 62.89 -9.34 -32.42
CA ASP A 153 62.25 -10.69 -32.45
C ASP A 153 62.19 -11.33 -31.01
N ASP A 154 61.85 -12.65 -30.91
CA ASP A 154 62.16 -13.65 -29.84
C ASP A 154 61.29 -13.74 -28.55
N VAL A 155 60.99 -14.93 -27.94
CA VAL A 155 60.83 -16.33 -28.45
C VAL A 155 60.11 -17.27 -27.41
N ASN A 156 59.37 -18.28 -27.92
CA ASN A 156 58.84 -19.57 -27.37
C ASN A 156 58.67 -19.88 -25.85
N HIS A 157 57.45 -20.29 -25.45
CA HIS A 157 56.96 -21.68 -25.17
C HIS A 157 55.48 -21.62 -24.68
N GLU A 158 54.49 -22.44 -25.08
CA GLU A 158 54.24 -23.89 -24.80
C GLU A 158 54.08 -24.25 -23.30
N GLU A 159 53.20 -25.13 -22.79
CA GLU A 159 51.88 -25.76 -23.18
C GLU A 159 51.41 -26.64 -21.96
N ASN A 160 50.15 -27.01 -21.66
CA ASN A 160 48.79 -26.57 -22.07
C ASN A 160 47.65 -27.16 -21.14
N THR A 161 46.40 -26.70 -21.35
CA THR A 161 45.07 -27.37 -21.13
C THR A 161 44.64 -28.16 -19.85
N TYR A 162 43.49 -27.73 -19.30
CA TYR A 162 42.25 -28.47 -18.88
C TYR A 162 42.15 -29.53 -17.73
N ASP A 163 41.05 -29.37 -16.97
CA ASP A 163 40.06 -30.32 -16.39
C ASP A 163 40.28 -31.23 -15.14
N GLU A 164 39.63 -30.80 -14.04
CA GLU A 164 38.46 -31.44 -13.35
C GLU A 164 38.60 -32.60 -12.30
N VAL A 165 37.58 -32.67 -11.40
CA VAL A 165 37.07 -33.79 -10.55
C VAL A 165 37.58 -34.04 -9.10
N GLU A 166 36.60 -34.00 -8.17
CA GLU A 166 36.35 -34.59 -6.82
C GLU A 166 37.42 -34.97 -5.74
N GLU A 167 37.23 -34.35 -4.56
CA GLU A 167 37.19 -34.85 -3.15
C GLU A 167 37.54 -36.32 -2.77
N THR A 168 38.32 -36.52 -1.68
CA THR A 168 38.06 -37.55 -0.63
C THR A 168 38.92 -37.43 0.66
N ALA A 169 38.25 -37.45 1.83
CA ALA A 169 38.56 -38.19 3.09
C ALA A 169 39.95 -38.14 3.84
N ASP A 170 39.93 -37.62 5.08
CA ASP A 170 40.33 -38.26 6.39
C ASP A 170 41.79 -38.76 6.65
N VAL A 171 42.42 -38.81 7.85
CA VAL A 171 42.10 -38.54 9.30
C VAL A 171 43.41 -38.14 10.07
N GLN A 172 43.35 -37.92 11.40
CA GLN A 172 44.44 -37.86 12.44
C GLN A 172 45.12 -36.47 12.65
N LEU A 173 45.55 -36.03 13.86
CA LEU A 173 45.39 -36.47 15.27
C LEU A 173 45.84 -35.33 16.23
N GLU A 174 45.19 -35.15 17.40
CA GLU A 174 45.65 -34.54 18.70
C GLU A 174 44.42 -34.06 19.52
N ARG A 175 44.35 -33.96 20.88
CA ARG A 175 45.16 -34.53 21.99
C ARG A 175 44.50 -34.25 23.38
N SER A 176 44.58 -35.22 24.30
CA SER A 176 44.41 -35.12 25.79
C SER A 176 43.08 -34.67 26.43
N GLU A 177 42.86 -35.14 27.67
CA GLU A 177 41.67 -35.01 28.52
C GLU A 177 41.83 -33.91 29.60
N ASP A 178 40.72 -33.40 30.19
CA ASP A 178 40.47 -33.50 31.65
C ASP A 178 38.99 -33.17 32.05
N PHE A 179 38.64 -33.42 33.33
CA PHE A 179 37.35 -33.37 34.06
C PHE A 179 36.66 -31.97 34.19
N PRO A 180 35.35 -31.81 34.61
CA PRO A 180 34.79 -32.34 35.89
C PRO A 180 33.27 -32.60 36.13
N GLU A 181 33.01 -33.24 37.29
CA GLU A 181 31.95 -33.00 38.33
C GLU A 181 30.53 -33.66 38.36
N SER A 182 30.09 -33.89 39.62
CA SER A 182 28.70 -34.11 40.15
C SER A 182 28.02 -35.50 39.97
N LYS A 183 27.17 -36.04 40.86
CA LYS A 183 26.91 -35.86 42.33
C LYS A 183 26.02 -37.01 42.91
N GLU A 184 25.75 -36.97 44.23
CA GLU A 184 24.73 -37.71 45.04
C GLU A 184 25.04 -39.20 45.42
N VAL A 185 24.87 -39.78 46.64
CA VAL A 185 23.99 -39.62 47.86
C VAL A 185 22.80 -40.61 47.85
N ASP A 186 22.47 -41.44 48.88
CA ASP A 186 23.02 -41.68 50.23
C ASP A 186 22.67 -43.09 50.82
N GLU A 187 23.42 -43.54 51.84
CA GLU A 187 23.13 -44.40 53.06
C GLU A 187 22.29 -45.73 52.95
N GLU A 188 22.14 -46.64 53.96
CA GLU A 188 22.36 -46.66 55.43
C GLU A 188 22.52 -48.12 56.01
N ILE A 189 22.63 -48.30 57.36
CA ILE A 189 22.35 -49.51 58.21
C ILE A 189 23.41 -50.66 58.20
N ASP A 190 23.92 -51.22 59.34
CA ASP A 190 23.74 -50.94 60.80
C ASP A 190 24.96 -51.37 61.68
N ARG A 191 24.87 -51.20 63.02
CA ARG A 191 25.85 -51.59 64.07
C ARG A 191 25.31 -52.64 65.06
N VAL A 192 26.20 -53.28 65.84
CA VAL A 192 25.87 -54.02 67.08
C VAL A 192 26.99 -53.90 68.16
N ASP A 193 26.62 -53.34 69.32
CA ASP A 193 27.04 -53.49 70.74
C ASP A 193 28.50 -53.34 71.29
N GLU A 194 28.59 -52.78 72.52
CA GLU A 194 29.75 -52.72 73.45
C GLU A 194 29.36 -53.01 74.93
N GLU A 195 30.11 -53.88 75.64
CA GLU A 195 30.36 -54.00 77.11
C GLU A 195 31.52 -55.04 77.33
N GLY A 196 32.11 -55.32 78.51
CA GLY A 196 31.98 -54.80 79.88
C GLY A 196 31.83 -55.91 80.97
N THR A 197 32.25 -55.77 82.23
CA THR A 197 33.29 -54.88 82.83
C THR A 197 33.90 -55.48 84.15
N GLU A 198 35.17 -55.15 84.47
CA GLU A 198 35.92 -55.19 85.78
C GLU A 198 36.18 -56.47 86.65
N GLN A 199 37.49 -56.72 86.90
CA GLN A 199 38.23 -57.00 88.17
C GLN A 199 38.02 -58.23 89.15
N GLN A 200 39.03 -59.13 89.13
CA GLN A 200 39.91 -59.62 90.26
C GLN A 200 39.49 -60.46 91.51
N THR A 201 39.88 -61.76 91.47
CA THR A 201 40.73 -62.55 92.44
C THR A 201 40.28 -63.20 93.80
N MET A 202 40.35 -64.56 93.82
CA MET A 202 41.08 -65.47 94.77
C MET A 202 40.55 -65.96 96.16
N TYR A 203 40.32 -67.31 96.27
CA TYR A 203 40.67 -68.32 97.33
C TYR A 203 40.40 -68.07 98.87
N SER A 204 40.11 -69.05 99.78
CA SER A 204 39.66 -70.47 99.74
C SER A 204 39.55 -71.14 101.15
N THR A 205 38.54 -72.03 101.43
CA THR A 205 38.54 -73.23 102.37
C THR A 205 38.86 -73.09 103.89
N SER A 206 38.42 -73.92 104.89
CA SER A 206 37.37 -74.98 105.08
C SER A 206 37.35 -75.57 106.54
N SER A 207 36.18 -76.01 107.07
CA SER A 207 35.91 -76.97 108.22
C SER A 207 36.52 -76.72 109.64
N GLU A 208 35.91 -76.87 110.83
CA GLU A 208 34.76 -77.62 111.45
C GLU A 208 34.99 -79.07 111.98
N VAL A 209 34.74 -79.33 113.30
CA VAL A 209 34.37 -80.66 113.91
C VAL A 209 33.72 -80.54 115.34
N SER A 210 32.67 -81.33 115.63
CA SER A 210 32.24 -81.92 116.95
C SER A 210 31.57 -81.10 118.10
N ASN A 211 30.26 -81.31 118.27
CA ASN A 211 29.56 -81.70 119.53
C ASN A 211 28.11 -82.10 119.17
N ASN A 212 27.52 -83.17 119.75
CA ASN A 212 26.21 -83.70 119.31
C ASN A 212 25.61 -84.76 120.29
N SER A 213 24.90 -84.37 121.36
CA SER A 213 24.17 -85.36 122.23
C SER A 213 23.21 -84.79 123.29
N ALA A 214 23.27 -83.48 123.60
CA ALA A 214 22.30 -82.86 124.50
C ALA A 214 21.06 -82.34 123.75
N GLU A 215 21.23 -81.95 122.48
CA GLU A 215 20.21 -81.32 121.65
C GLU A 215 18.95 -82.17 121.43
N GLN A 216 19.11 -83.50 121.39
CA GLN A 216 18.08 -84.39 120.85
C GLN A 216 16.78 -84.46 121.68
N TYR A 217 16.82 -84.17 122.99
CA TYR A 217 15.64 -84.18 123.85
C TYR A 217 14.82 -82.88 123.81
N GLU A 218 15.45 -81.80 123.37
CA GLU A 218 14.88 -80.45 123.34
C GLU A 218 14.31 -80.16 121.93
N ALA A 219 14.91 -80.76 120.89
CA ALA A 219 14.37 -80.87 119.54
C ALA A 219 12.96 -81.49 119.49
N ASP A 220 12.70 -82.56 120.25
CA ASP A 220 11.38 -83.21 120.31
C ASP A 220 10.27 -82.23 120.73
N SER A 221 10.56 -81.33 121.69
CA SER A 221 9.57 -80.37 122.20
C SER A 221 9.28 -79.21 121.25
N LEU A 222 10.26 -78.79 120.44
CA LEU A 222 10.02 -77.78 119.41
C LEU A 222 9.31 -78.37 118.18
N TYR A 223 9.58 -79.63 117.83
CA TYR A 223 8.88 -80.31 116.73
C TYR A 223 7.36 -80.39 116.99
N GLU A 224 6.94 -80.86 118.17
CA GLU A 224 5.54 -80.90 118.59
C GLU A 224 4.86 -79.53 118.50
N ALA A 225 5.58 -78.46 118.88
CA ALA A 225 5.06 -77.08 118.84
C ALA A 225 4.73 -76.59 117.42
N VAL A 226 5.36 -77.15 116.37
CA VAL A 226 5.01 -76.86 114.96
C VAL A 226 3.69 -77.52 114.57
N ILE A 227 3.53 -78.79 114.96
CA ILE A 227 2.39 -79.63 114.55
C ILE A 227 1.11 -79.15 115.23
N GLU A 228 1.13 -78.96 116.54
CA GLU A 228 -0.02 -78.57 117.37
C GLU A 228 -0.29 -77.04 117.37
N ALA A 229 0.46 -76.25 116.59
CA ALA A 229 0.27 -74.80 116.52
C ALA A 229 -1.14 -74.40 116.04
N PRO A 230 -1.86 -73.51 116.77
CA PRO A 230 -3.27 -73.22 116.52
C PRO A 230 -3.56 -72.30 115.32
N THR A 231 -2.53 -71.74 114.67
CA THR A 231 -2.68 -70.90 113.46
C THR A 231 -1.54 -71.17 112.47
N ALA A 232 -1.73 -70.81 111.20
CA ALA A 232 -0.70 -70.94 110.17
C ALA A 232 0.58 -70.16 110.52
N THR A 233 0.45 -68.93 111.02
CA THR A 233 1.59 -68.10 111.43
C THR A 233 2.26 -68.60 112.71
N ALA A 234 1.51 -69.19 113.65
CA ALA A 234 2.11 -69.84 114.81
C ALA A 234 2.90 -71.09 114.42
N ALA A 235 2.38 -71.89 113.48
CA ALA A 235 3.10 -73.05 112.93
C ALA A 235 4.36 -72.61 112.19
N TRP A 236 4.27 -71.55 111.38
CA TRP A 236 5.42 -70.98 110.67
C TRP A 236 6.50 -70.51 111.63
N ASN A 237 6.15 -69.71 112.65
CA ASN A 237 7.13 -69.23 113.62
C ASN A 237 7.77 -70.39 114.39
N ALA A 238 6.99 -71.35 114.88
CA ALA A 238 7.53 -72.54 115.55
C ALA A 238 8.44 -73.38 114.63
N ALA A 239 8.15 -73.47 113.33
CA ALA A 239 9.01 -74.14 112.35
C ALA A 239 10.31 -73.36 112.10
N GLN A 240 10.29 -72.04 112.14
CA GLN A 240 11.48 -71.19 112.09
C GLN A 240 12.32 -71.32 113.35
N ASP A 241 11.69 -71.32 114.53
CA ASP A 241 12.36 -71.58 115.82
C ASP A 241 13.02 -72.98 115.83
N PHE A 242 12.32 -74.00 115.33
CA PHE A 242 12.86 -75.37 115.18
C PHE A 242 14.00 -75.44 114.15
N LYS A 243 13.93 -74.68 113.05
CA LYS A 243 15.01 -74.54 112.05
C LYS A 243 16.26 -73.91 112.66
N GLU A 244 16.11 -72.86 113.45
CA GLU A 244 17.23 -72.13 114.05
C GLU A 244 17.89 -72.94 115.17
N ALA A 245 17.10 -73.61 116.02
CA ALA A 245 17.61 -74.43 117.11
C ALA A 245 18.20 -75.78 116.62
N TYR A 246 17.56 -76.46 115.67
CA TYR A 246 17.94 -77.81 115.22
C TYR A 246 18.00 -77.94 113.69
N PRO A 247 18.89 -77.17 113.00
CA PRO A 247 19.01 -77.13 111.54
C PRO A 247 19.37 -78.49 110.88
N ASN A 248 19.77 -79.48 111.69
CA ASN A 248 20.18 -80.82 111.24
C ASN A 248 19.24 -81.95 111.73
N ASP A 249 18.10 -81.64 112.36
CA ASP A 249 17.13 -82.68 112.73
C ASP A 249 16.43 -83.25 111.48
N SER A 250 16.37 -84.58 111.38
CA SER A 250 15.73 -85.30 110.27
C SER A 250 14.28 -84.89 109.98
N ARG A 251 13.57 -84.33 110.97
CA ARG A 251 12.17 -83.91 110.88
C ARG A 251 11.99 -82.45 110.44
N LEU A 252 13.07 -81.68 110.31
CA LEU A 252 13.00 -80.25 110.00
C LEU A 252 12.25 -79.96 108.70
N ALA A 253 12.48 -80.75 107.65
CA ALA A 253 11.74 -80.62 106.40
C ALA A 253 10.23 -80.90 106.57
N GLU A 254 9.85 -81.88 107.40
CA GLU A 254 8.45 -82.22 107.70
C GLU A 254 7.75 -81.12 108.52
N ALA A 255 8.44 -80.57 109.53
CA ALA A 255 7.98 -79.41 110.30
C ALA A 255 7.75 -78.20 109.40
N MET A 256 8.75 -77.84 108.59
CA MET A 256 8.69 -76.67 107.73
C MET A 256 7.60 -76.81 106.66
N ASP A 257 7.49 -77.96 105.99
CA ASP A 257 6.41 -78.20 105.01
C ASP A 257 5.01 -78.21 105.66
N SER A 258 4.87 -78.76 106.86
CA SER A 258 3.60 -78.76 107.62
C SER A 258 3.13 -77.34 107.96
N ALA A 259 4.06 -76.43 108.26
CA ALA A 259 3.75 -75.01 108.43
C ALA A 259 3.53 -74.30 107.08
N ALA A 260 4.35 -74.59 106.09
CA ALA A 260 4.32 -73.99 104.76
C ALA A 260 3.00 -74.23 104.03
N GLN A 261 2.45 -75.45 104.11
CA GLN A 261 1.13 -75.78 103.54
C GLN A 261 0.00 -74.92 104.14
N ARG A 262 0.10 -74.56 105.43
CA ARG A 262 -0.88 -73.67 106.10
C ARG A 262 -0.76 -72.23 105.60
N ILE A 263 0.46 -71.74 105.33
CA ILE A 263 0.70 -70.42 104.74
C ILE A 263 0.27 -70.38 103.26
N PHE A 264 0.54 -71.44 102.48
CA PHE A 264 0.10 -71.58 101.09
C PHE A 264 -1.42 -71.47 100.94
N ALA A 265 -2.15 -72.14 101.83
CA ALA A 265 -3.61 -72.02 101.91
C ALA A 265 -4.09 -70.59 102.27
N MET A 266 -3.31 -69.79 103.01
CA MET A 266 -3.62 -68.38 103.24
C MET A 266 -3.39 -67.51 102.00
N GLY A 267 -2.36 -67.81 101.20
CA GLY A 267 -2.15 -67.22 99.87
C GLY A 267 -3.35 -67.46 98.95
N GLN A 268 -3.71 -68.73 98.75
CA GLN A 268 -4.87 -69.10 97.91
C GLN A 268 -6.18 -68.52 98.44
N SER A 269 -6.39 -68.48 99.76
CA SER A 269 -7.57 -67.87 100.37
C SER A 269 -7.62 -66.33 100.24
N SER A 270 -6.47 -65.70 99.96
CA SER A 270 -6.38 -64.25 99.71
C SER A 270 -6.54 -63.92 98.21
N GLN A 271 -5.98 -64.74 97.32
CA GLN A 271 -6.15 -64.67 95.87
C GLN A 271 -7.63 -64.87 95.47
N ASN A 272 -8.28 -65.91 96.02
CA ASN A 272 -9.73 -66.16 95.86
C ASN A 272 -10.64 -65.11 96.53
N ARG A 273 -10.08 -64.05 97.09
CA ARG A 273 -10.79 -62.89 97.65
C ARG A 273 -10.31 -61.57 97.03
N GLU A 274 -9.63 -61.64 95.89
CA GLU A 274 -9.11 -60.50 95.11
C GLU A 274 -8.13 -59.61 95.91
N ARG A 275 -7.54 -60.14 96.98
CA ARG A 275 -6.55 -59.44 97.82
C ARG A 275 -5.14 -59.71 97.31
N TYR A 276 -4.89 -59.44 96.04
CA TYR A 276 -3.66 -59.82 95.33
C TYR A 276 -2.36 -59.41 96.07
N PRO A 277 -2.22 -58.18 96.63
CA PRO A 277 -1.02 -57.82 97.39
C PRO A 277 -0.80 -58.63 98.68
N LEU A 278 -1.88 -59.08 99.33
CA LEU A 278 -1.80 -59.94 100.53
C LEU A 278 -1.55 -61.41 100.16
N ALA A 279 -2.09 -61.86 99.02
CA ALA A 279 -1.79 -63.19 98.48
C ALA A 279 -0.30 -63.32 98.15
N ARG A 280 0.28 -62.31 97.47
CA ARG A 280 1.71 -62.25 97.14
C ARG A 280 2.59 -62.39 98.38
N GLN A 281 2.32 -61.62 99.45
CA GLN A 281 3.06 -61.73 100.72
C GLN A 281 3.09 -63.16 101.30
N TYR A 282 2.00 -63.92 101.23
CA TYR A 282 2.00 -65.32 101.70
C TYR A 282 2.75 -66.26 100.77
N TYR A 283 2.78 -66.01 99.46
CA TYR A 283 3.59 -66.79 98.53
C TYR A 283 5.09 -66.44 98.65
N ASP A 284 5.44 -65.17 98.83
CA ASP A 284 6.81 -64.71 99.06
C ASP A 284 7.46 -65.38 100.29
N MET A 285 6.72 -65.55 101.38
CA MET A 285 7.17 -66.27 102.58
C MET A 285 7.62 -67.72 102.27
N LEU A 286 7.01 -68.35 101.27
CA LEU A 286 7.30 -69.73 100.87
C LEU A 286 8.46 -69.80 99.89
N ILE A 287 8.38 -69.01 98.81
CA ILE A 287 9.37 -68.98 97.72
C ILE A 287 10.79 -68.74 98.27
N ASN A 288 10.90 -67.88 99.29
CA ASN A 288 12.17 -67.48 99.90
C ASN A 288 12.66 -68.38 101.05
N GLU A 289 11.91 -69.41 101.47
CA GLU A 289 12.35 -70.34 102.53
C GLU A 289 12.99 -71.60 101.92
N PRO A 290 14.33 -71.75 101.89
CA PRO A 290 14.99 -72.84 101.18
C PRO A 290 14.68 -74.23 101.77
N VAL A 291 14.28 -74.31 103.05
CA VAL A 291 13.93 -75.57 103.73
C VAL A 291 12.55 -76.11 103.31
N VAL A 292 11.65 -75.26 102.79
CA VAL A 292 10.38 -75.70 102.19
C VAL A 292 10.68 -76.50 100.91
N SER A 293 9.94 -77.60 100.71
CA SER A 293 10.09 -78.45 99.54
C SER A 293 9.93 -77.69 98.22
N ALA A 294 10.75 -78.06 97.24
CA ALA A 294 10.76 -77.41 95.92
C ALA A 294 9.36 -77.40 95.28
N SER A 295 8.59 -78.48 95.45
CA SER A 295 7.20 -78.61 95.01
C SER A 295 6.26 -77.55 95.57
N LEU A 296 6.41 -77.16 96.84
CA LEU A 296 5.54 -76.15 97.44
C LEU A 296 5.99 -74.72 97.08
N ARG A 297 7.28 -74.51 96.89
CA ARG A 297 7.85 -73.23 96.41
C ARG A 297 7.52 -72.98 94.95
N GLU A 298 7.56 -74.00 94.10
CA GLU A 298 7.14 -73.93 92.70
C GLU A 298 5.65 -73.60 92.60
N ALA A 299 4.79 -74.26 93.37
CA ALA A 299 3.36 -73.94 93.46
C ALA A 299 3.10 -72.50 93.95
N ALA A 300 3.89 -72.00 94.90
CA ALA A 300 3.80 -70.61 95.36
C ALA A 300 4.23 -69.60 94.28
N SER A 301 5.30 -69.88 93.53
CA SER A 301 5.75 -69.05 92.41
C SER A 301 4.71 -68.93 91.29
N VAL A 302 4.02 -70.03 90.95
CA VAL A 302 2.95 -70.02 89.93
C VAL A 302 1.81 -69.09 90.35
N HIS A 303 1.25 -69.27 91.55
CA HIS A 303 0.17 -68.41 92.01
C HIS A 303 0.60 -66.96 92.26
N HIS A 304 1.86 -66.72 92.65
CA HIS A 304 2.41 -65.37 92.73
C HIS A 304 2.37 -64.67 91.36
N ALA A 305 2.75 -65.36 90.27
CA ALA A 305 2.66 -64.82 88.91
C ALA A 305 1.20 -64.55 88.48
N GLU A 306 0.28 -65.49 88.70
CA GLU A 306 -1.16 -65.32 88.41
C GLU A 306 -1.74 -64.06 89.09
N THR A 307 -1.30 -63.74 90.32
CA THR A 307 -1.79 -62.57 91.06
C THR A 307 -1.27 -61.22 90.54
N ILE A 308 -0.32 -61.20 89.60
CA ILE A 308 0.18 -59.97 88.94
C ILE A 308 -0.59 -59.73 87.63
N GLU A 309 -0.85 -60.79 86.86
CA GLU A 309 -1.52 -60.71 85.56
C GLU A 309 -2.99 -60.27 85.71
N ALA A 310 -3.67 -60.69 86.79
CA ALA A 310 -5.03 -60.28 87.12
C ALA A 310 -5.20 -58.79 87.51
N GLU A 311 -4.11 -58.05 87.76
CA GLU A 311 -4.16 -56.69 88.33
C GLU A 311 -4.20 -55.57 87.26
N ASN A 312 -3.91 -55.84 85.97
CA ASN A 312 -3.59 -54.79 84.98
C ASN A 312 -4.42 -54.72 83.68
N GLY A 313 -4.97 -55.83 83.15
CA GLY A 313 -5.71 -55.82 81.86
C GLY A 313 -4.84 -55.81 80.59
N SER A 314 -5.47 -55.80 79.41
CA SER A 314 -4.79 -56.01 78.11
C SER A 314 -4.42 -54.70 77.38
N PRO A 315 -3.14 -54.49 77.00
CA PRO A 315 -2.71 -53.29 76.28
C PRO A 315 -3.35 -53.04 74.91
N ALA A 316 -3.84 -54.08 74.22
CA ALA A 316 -4.41 -53.94 72.87
C ALA A 316 -5.68 -53.09 72.82
N ASP A 317 -6.49 -53.12 73.88
CA ASP A 317 -7.77 -52.41 73.94
C ASP A 317 -7.57 -50.88 74.04
N ILE A 318 -6.44 -50.44 74.58
CA ILE A 318 -6.11 -49.01 74.74
C ILE A 318 -5.83 -48.35 73.39
N LEU A 319 -5.06 -49.01 72.51
CA LEU A 319 -4.74 -48.46 71.19
C LEU A 319 -5.94 -48.52 70.22
N TYR A 320 -6.81 -49.53 70.32
CA TYR A 320 -8.03 -49.57 69.51
C TYR A 320 -8.95 -48.36 69.79
N GLU A 321 -9.23 -48.08 71.07
CA GLU A 321 -10.11 -46.97 71.45
C GLU A 321 -9.54 -45.60 71.02
N ALA A 322 -8.21 -45.46 71.01
CA ALA A 322 -7.53 -44.25 70.54
C ALA A 322 -7.79 -43.93 69.05
N VAL A 323 -8.09 -44.93 68.21
CA VAL A 323 -8.49 -44.72 66.81
C VAL A 323 -9.92 -44.16 66.72
N ILE A 324 -10.82 -44.71 67.53
CA ILE A 324 -12.25 -44.38 67.50
C ILE A 324 -12.48 -42.95 68.00
N GLU A 325 -11.96 -42.62 69.18
CA GLU A 325 -12.14 -41.34 69.86
C GLU A 325 -11.20 -40.22 69.37
N ALA A 326 -10.38 -40.48 68.33
CA ALA A 326 -9.45 -39.50 67.80
C ALA A 326 -10.15 -38.22 67.28
N PRO A 327 -9.72 -37.01 67.71
CA PRO A 327 -10.45 -35.76 67.48
C PRO A 327 -10.31 -35.17 66.07
N THR A 328 -9.45 -35.74 65.21
CA THR A 328 -9.28 -35.31 63.81
C THR A 328 -9.04 -36.52 62.89
N ALA A 329 -9.25 -36.34 61.58
CA ALA A 329 -8.98 -37.38 60.59
C ALA A 329 -7.52 -37.86 60.62
N THR A 330 -6.56 -36.95 60.74
CA THR A 330 -5.12 -37.27 60.81
C THR A 330 -4.75 -37.92 62.14
N ALA A 331 -5.36 -37.51 63.26
CA ALA A 331 -5.16 -38.20 64.54
C ALA A 331 -5.69 -39.64 64.51
N ALA A 332 -6.86 -39.87 63.88
CA ALA A 332 -7.42 -41.21 63.68
C ALA A 332 -6.52 -42.06 62.79
N TRP A 333 -6.00 -41.48 61.70
CA TRP A 333 -5.06 -42.15 60.80
C TRP A 333 -3.79 -42.57 61.53
N ASN A 334 -3.14 -41.65 62.25
CA ASN A 334 -1.91 -41.98 62.99
C ASN A 334 -2.17 -43.07 64.05
N ALA A 335 -3.23 -42.94 64.86
CA ALA A 335 -3.58 -43.98 65.84
C ALA A 335 -3.89 -45.34 65.19
N ALA A 336 -4.48 -45.37 63.99
CA ALA A 336 -4.69 -46.62 63.24
C ALA A 336 -3.39 -47.23 62.71
N GLN A 337 -2.39 -46.41 62.37
CA GLN A 337 -1.04 -46.87 62.02
C GLN A 337 -0.32 -47.41 63.26
N ASP A 338 -0.39 -46.71 64.40
CA ASP A 338 0.16 -47.17 65.69
C ASP A 338 -0.46 -48.51 66.10
N PHE A 339 -1.78 -48.68 65.93
CA PHE A 339 -2.49 -49.94 66.17
C PHE A 339 -2.08 -51.05 65.18
N LYS A 340 -1.84 -50.71 63.90
CA LYS A 340 -1.34 -51.65 62.88
C LYS A 340 0.06 -52.16 63.22
N GLU A 341 0.94 -51.30 63.71
CA GLU A 341 2.32 -51.64 64.05
C GLU A 341 2.39 -52.48 65.34
N ALA A 342 1.67 -52.09 66.38
CA ALA A 342 1.66 -52.81 67.66
C ALA A 342 0.87 -54.14 67.61
N TYR A 343 -0.23 -54.19 66.87
CA TYR A 343 -1.17 -55.33 66.86
C TYR A 343 -1.59 -55.77 65.44
N PRO A 344 -0.64 -56.12 64.54
CA PRO A 344 -0.91 -56.47 63.14
C PRO A 344 -1.83 -57.70 62.91
N ASN A 345 -2.13 -58.46 63.98
CA ASN A 345 -2.98 -59.65 63.95
C ASN A 345 -4.27 -59.50 64.80
N ASP A 346 -4.58 -58.32 65.35
CA ASP A 346 -5.85 -58.10 66.04
C ASP A 346 -7.02 -58.09 65.05
N SER A 347 -8.09 -58.83 65.36
CA SER A 347 -9.29 -58.93 64.53
C SER A 347 -9.98 -57.59 64.20
N ARG A 348 -9.71 -56.56 65.00
CA ARG A 348 -10.29 -55.21 64.85
C ARG A 348 -9.49 -54.29 63.92
N LEU A 349 -8.30 -54.69 63.49
CA LEU A 349 -7.37 -53.84 62.73
C LEU A 349 -7.98 -53.31 61.43
N ALA A 350 -8.71 -54.13 60.68
CA ALA A 350 -9.38 -53.69 59.46
C ALA A 350 -10.45 -52.62 59.74
N GLU A 351 -11.25 -52.79 60.81
CA GLU A 351 -12.28 -51.83 61.23
C GLU A 351 -11.67 -50.50 61.69
N ALA A 352 -10.60 -50.55 62.49
CA ALA A 352 -9.85 -49.38 62.93
C ALA A 352 -9.28 -48.60 61.72
N MET A 353 -8.66 -49.31 60.77
CA MET A 353 -8.05 -48.69 59.60
C MET A 353 -9.08 -48.11 58.64
N ASP A 354 -10.17 -48.83 58.31
CA ASP A 354 -11.25 -48.29 57.47
C ASP A 354 -11.96 -47.08 58.14
N SER A 355 -12.16 -47.11 59.47
CA SER A 355 -12.75 -46.00 60.23
C SER A 355 -11.90 -44.72 60.14
N ALA A 356 -10.57 -44.84 60.22
CA ALA A 356 -9.66 -43.72 60.00
C ALA A 356 -9.60 -43.29 58.52
N ALA A 357 -9.52 -44.25 57.61
CA ALA A 357 -9.45 -44.05 56.16
C ALA A 357 -10.67 -43.27 55.63
N GLN A 358 -11.87 -43.56 56.12
CA GLN A 358 -13.10 -42.89 55.67
C GLN A 358 -13.15 -41.42 56.13
N ARG A 359 -12.48 -41.07 57.23
CA ARG A 359 -12.27 -39.67 57.66
C ARG A 359 -11.28 -38.94 56.72
N ILE A 360 -10.20 -39.61 56.29
CA ILE A 360 -9.23 -39.07 55.31
C ILE A 360 -9.86 -38.92 53.92
N PHE A 361 -10.66 -39.89 53.46
CA PHE A 361 -11.40 -39.83 52.20
C PHE A 361 -12.32 -38.60 52.14
N SER A 362 -13.02 -38.33 53.25
CA SER A 362 -13.86 -37.14 53.41
C SER A 362 -13.06 -35.82 53.35
N MET A 363 -11.81 -35.81 53.81
CA MET A 363 -10.90 -34.67 53.69
C MET A 363 -10.41 -34.46 52.23
N GLY A 364 -10.19 -35.55 51.49
CA GLY A 364 -9.95 -35.53 50.04
C GLY A 364 -11.10 -34.85 49.30
N GLN A 365 -12.32 -35.37 49.46
CA GLN A 365 -13.52 -34.81 48.83
C GLN A 365 -13.77 -33.35 49.25
N SER A 366 -13.56 -33.00 50.53
CA SER A 366 -13.68 -31.62 51.03
C SER A 366 -12.62 -30.67 50.48
N SER A 367 -11.49 -31.20 49.99
CA SER A 367 -10.41 -30.42 49.35
C SER A 367 -10.65 -30.27 47.84
N GLN A 368 -11.10 -31.33 47.18
CA GLN A 368 -11.50 -31.34 45.76
C GLN A 368 -12.67 -30.36 45.51
N ASN A 369 -13.71 -30.40 46.35
CA ASN A 369 -14.84 -29.45 46.34
C ASN A 369 -14.47 -28.00 46.74
N ARG A 370 -13.19 -27.72 47.02
CA ARG A 370 -12.64 -26.38 47.28
C ARG A 370 -11.51 -26.01 46.31
N GLU A 371 -11.41 -26.74 45.19
CA GLU A 371 -10.41 -26.54 44.12
C GLU A 371 -8.95 -26.67 44.61
N ARG A 372 -8.73 -27.36 45.75
CA ARG A 372 -7.41 -27.60 46.34
C ARG A 372 -6.82 -28.92 45.85
N TYR A 373 -6.74 -29.08 44.53
CA TYR A 373 -6.46 -30.37 43.88
C TYR A 373 -5.17 -31.06 44.39
N PRO A 374 -4.01 -30.38 44.57
CA PRO A 374 -2.82 -31.03 45.14
C PRO A 374 -3.01 -31.60 46.55
N LEU A 375 -3.81 -30.94 47.40
CA LEU A 375 -4.12 -31.40 48.76
C LEU A 375 -5.16 -32.53 48.74
N ALA A 376 -6.10 -32.50 47.81
CA ALA A 376 -7.03 -33.60 47.59
C ALA A 376 -6.29 -34.87 47.14
N ARG A 377 -5.33 -34.75 46.21
CA ARG A 377 -4.50 -35.87 45.75
C ARG A 377 -3.73 -36.52 46.90
N GLN A 378 -3.05 -35.73 47.73
CA GLN A 378 -2.35 -36.23 48.92
C GLN A 378 -3.26 -37.08 49.85
N TYR A 379 -4.51 -36.65 50.10
CA TYR A 379 -5.43 -37.44 50.91
C TYR A 379 -5.92 -38.72 50.23
N TYR A 380 -6.03 -38.77 48.90
CA TYR A 380 -6.36 -40.00 48.17
C TYR A 380 -5.16 -40.95 48.07
N ASP A 381 -3.95 -40.44 47.84
CA ASP A 381 -2.69 -41.21 47.81
C ASP A 381 -2.45 -41.95 49.13
N MET A 382 -2.73 -41.33 50.28
CA MET A 382 -2.66 -41.98 51.60
C MET A 382 -3.51 -43.25 51.69
N LEU A 383 -4.65 -43.29 50.98
CA LEU A 383 -5.58 -44.42 51.00
C LEU A 383 -5.19 -45.48 50.00
N ILE A 384 -4.92 -45.09 48.75
CA ILE A 384 -4.58 -45.99 47.65
C ILE A 384 -3.41 -46.90 48.01
N ASN A 385 -2.41 -46.35 48.73
CA ASN A 385 -1.17 -47.03 49.09
C ASN A 385 -1.23 -47.84 50.41
N GLU A 386 -2.32 -47.78 51.20
CA GLU A 386 -2.44 -48.56 52.45
C GLU A 386 -3.12 -49.91 52.20
N PRO A 387 -2.40 -51.05 52.19
CA PRO A 387 -2.98 -52.34 51.83
C PRO A 387 -4.05 -52.84 52.82
N VAL A 388 -4.04 -52.37 54.06
CA VAL A 388 -5.03 -52.75 55.10
C VAL A 388 -6.39 -52.06 54.90
N VAL A 389 -6.45 -50.92 54.19
CA VAL A 389 -7.72 -50.27 53.82
C VAL A 389 -8.50 -51.15 52.84
N SER A 390 -9.82 -51.22 53.03
CA SER A 390 -10.72 -51.99 52.17
C SER A 390 -10.57 -51.64 50.69
N ALA A 391 -10.62 -52.66 49.84
CA ALA A 391 -10.49 -52.50 48.39
C ALA A 391 -11.52 -51.52 47.82
N SER A 392 -12.75 -51.51 48.34
CA SER A 392 -13.81 -50.57 48.00
C SER A 392 -13.47 -49.10 48.27
N LEU A 393 -12.79 -48.81 49.37
CA LEU A 393 -12.42 -47.43 49.71
C LEU A 393 -11.17 -46.99 48.94
N ARG A 394 -10.26 -47.91 48.62
CA ARG A 394 -9.13 -47.65 47.72
C ARG A 394 -9.54 -47.47 46.26
N GLU A 395 -10.54 -48.20 45.79
CA GLU A 395 -11.14 -48.02 44.46
C GLU A 395 -11.84 -46.65 44.36
N ALA A 396 -12.63 -46.27 45.38
CA ALA A 396 -13.24 -44.94 45.45
C ALA A 396 -12.21 -43.80 45.53
N ALA A 397 -11.11 -43.99 46.28
CA ALA A 397 -10.01 -43.02 46.33
C ALA A 397 -9.28 -42.91 44.99
N SER A 398 -9.05 -44.03 44.29
CA SER A 398 -8.44 -44.07 42.95
C SER A 398 -9.28 -43.32 41.91
N LEU A 399 -10.61 -43.46 41.97
CA LEU A 399 -11.54 -42.75 41.08
C LEU A 399 -11.46 -41.23 41.28
N HIS A 400 -11.65 -40.75 42.52
CA HIS A 400 -11.57 -39.32 42.80
C HIS A 400 -10.17 -38.74 42.61
N HIS A 401 -9.11 -39.54 42.77
CA HIS A 401 -7.75 -39.13 42.42
C HIS A 401 -7.62 -38.83 40.92
N ALA A 402 -8.16 -39.70 40.05
CA ALA A 402 -8.19 -39.47 38.61
C ALA A 402 -9.03 -38.25 38.23
N GLU A 403 -10.26 -38.12 38.76
CA GLU A 403 -11.11 -36.92 38.57
C GLU A 403 -10.40 -35.63 39.00
N THR A 404 -9.61 -35.68 40.07
CA THR A 404 -8.84 -34.55 40.58
C THR A 404 -7.71 -34.15 39.61
N ILE A 405 -7.06 -35.12 38.96
CA ILE A 405 -6.04 -34.85 37.92
C ILE A 405 -6.69 -34.21 36.68
N GLU A 406 -7.86 -34.69 36.23
CA GLU A 406 -8.57 -34.10 35.10
C GLU A 406 -9.02 -32.65 35.41
N ALA A 407 -9.55 -32.41 36.61
CA ALA A 407 -9.96 -31.07 37.05
C ALA A 407 -8.80 -30.08 37.25
N GLU A 408 -7.59 -30.57 37.53
CA GLU A 408 -6.39 -29.74 37.72
C GLU A 408 -5.73 -29.31 36.38
N ASN A 409 -5.93 -30.06 35.29
CA ASN A 409 -5.28 -29.82 34.00
C ASN A 409 -6.16 -29.15 32.93
N GLY A 410 -7.50 -29.17 33.08
CA GLY A 410 -8.43 -28.72 32.05
C GLY A 410 -8.63 -29.74 30.92
N SER A 411 -9.62 -29.50 30.04
CA SER A 411 -9.92 -30.48 28.97
C SER A 411 -8.82 -30.48 27.91
N PRO A 412 -8.31 -31.65 27.47
CA PRO A 412 -7.30 -31.72 26.41
C PRO A 412 -7.75 -31.08 25.07
N ALA A 413 -9.06 -30.99 24.82
CA ALA A 413 -9.61 -30.25 23.68
C ALA A 413 -9.37 -28.74 23.81
N ASP A 414 -9.46 -28.17 25.01
CA ASP A 414 -9.26 -26.74 25.25
C ASP A 414 -7.80 -26.35 24.98
N SER A 415 -6.85 -27.20 25.39
CA SER A 415 -5.42 -27.04 25.12
C SER A 415 -5.08 -27.04 23.62
N LEU A 416 -5.70 -27.92 22.82
CA LEU A 416 -5.51 -27.89 21.36
C LEU A 416 -6.23 -26.70 20.71
N PHE A 417 -7.40 -26.30 21.20
CA PHE A 417 -8.10 -25.11 20.70
C PHE A 417 -7.28 -23.82 20.93
N GLU A 418 -6.76 -23.64 22.14
CA GLU A 418 -5.85 -22.53 22.48
C GLU A 418 -4.53 -22.60 21.68
N ALA A 419 -4.03 -23.77 21.31
CA ALA A 419 -2.88 -23.89 20.42
C ALA A 419 -3.15 -23.28 19.03
N VAL A 420 -4.37 -23.41 18.49
CA VAL A 420 -4.76 -22.75 17.23
C VAL A 420 -4.78 -21.23 17.37
N LEU A 421 -5.36 -20.71 18.45
CA LEU A 421 -5.49 -19.28 18.68
C LEU A 421 -4.12 -18.61 18.94
N ASN A 422 -3.29 -19.21 19.78
CA ASN A 422 -2.01 -18.64 20.21
C ASN A 422 -0.81 -19.00 19.30
N ALA A 423 -1.03 -19.79 18.23
CA ALA A 423 0.03 -20.15 17.29
C ALA A 423 0.74 -18.94 16.68
N SER A 424 2.07 -18.96 16.72
CA SER A 424 2.97 -17.86 16.30
C SER A 424 3.08 -17.63 14.79
N SER A 425 2.50 -18.52 13.96
CA SER A 425 2.48 -18.38 12.50
C SER A 425 1.20 -18.97 11.91
N ALA A 426 0.89 -18.59 10.66
CA ALA A 426 -0.26 -19.13 9.94
C ALA A 426 -0.16 -20.65 9.72
N THR A 427 1.03 -21.15 9.40
CA THR A 427 1.27 -22.61 9.21
C THR A 427 1.16 -23.37 10.53
N ALA A 428 1.65 -22.81 11.64
CA ALA A 428 1.48 -23.43 12.96
C ALA A 428 -0.01 -23.45 13.38
N ALA A 429 -0.76 -22.37 13.13
CA ALA A 429 -2.20 -22.33 13.39
C ALA A 429 -2.96 -23.35 12.52
N TRP A 430 -2.57 -23.48 11.24
CA TRP A 430 -3.14 -24.47 10.33
C TRP A 430 -2.90 -25.90 10.80
N ASN A 431 -1.66 -26.25 11.16
CA ASN A 431 -1.35 -27.58 11.66
C ASN A 431 -2.12 -27.89 12.95
N ALA A 432 -2.08 -27.01 13.95
CA ALA A 432 -2.83 -27.18 15.20
C ALA A 432 -4.35 -27.32 14.96
N ALA A 433 -4.92 -26.66 13.94
CA ALA A 433 -6.32 -26.79 13.60
C ALA A 433 -6.64 -28.14 12.91
N GLN A 434 -5.72 -28.68 12.12
CA GLN A 434 -5.80 -30.04 11.59
C GLN A 434 -5.70 -31.08 12.72
N ASP A 435 -4.78 -30.89 13.67
CA ASP A 435 -4.62 -31.75 14.85
C ASP A 435 -5.90 -31.74 15.71
N PHE A 436 -6.48 -30.56 15.96
CA PHE A 436 -7.78 -30.41 16.64
C PHE A 436 -8.92 -31.07 15.85
N LYS A 437 -8.93 -30.98 14.52
CA LYS A 437 -9.92 -31.63 13.63
C LYS A 437 -9.84 -33.15 13.68
N GLU A 438 -8.64 -33.72 13.75
CA GLU A 438 -8.43 -35.17 13.82
C GLU A 438 -8.76 -35.73 15.20
N ALA A 439 -8.35 -35.04 16.28
CA ALA A 439 -8.65 -35.46 17.65
C ALA A 439 -10.12 -35.24 18.05
N TYR A 440 -10.73 -34.13 17.64
CA TYR A 440 -12.06 -33.68 18.09
C TYR A 440 -13.02 -33.29 16.95
N PRO A 441 -13.28 -34.19 15.97
CA PRO A 441 -14.08 -33.89 14.76
C PRO A 441 -15.55 -33.52 15.02
N ASN A 442 -16.03 -33.63 16.27
CA ASN A 442 -17.41 -33.30 16.67
C ASN A 442 -17.49 -32.16 17.72
N ASP A 443 -16.37 -31.51 18.08
CA ASP A 443 -16.41 -30.35 18.99
C ASP A 443 -17.07 -29.15 18.28
N SER A 444 -17.96 -28.45 18.98
CA SER A 444 -18.72 -27.31 18.42
C SER A 444 -17.83 -26.14 17.98
N ARG A 445 -16.59 -26.05 18.50
CA ARG A 445 -15.60 -25.02 18.17
C ARG A 445 -14.77 -25.34 16.92
N LEU A 446 -14.91 -26.53 16.34
CA LEU A 446 -14.10 -26.94 15.19
C LEU A 446 -14.17 -25.97 14.00
N ALA A 447 -15.36 -25.45 13.70
CA ALA A 447 -15.53 -24.46 12.63
C ALA A 447 -14.78 -23.15 12.93
N GLU A 448 -14.73 -22.73 14.19
CA GLU A 448 -14.03 -21.51 14.63
C GLU A 448 -12.50 -21.70 14.59
N ALA A 449 -11.99 -22.84 15.06
CA ALA A 449 -10.58 -23.20 14.94
C ALA A 449 -10.11 -23.22 13.48
N MET A 450 -10.85 -23.92 12.61
CA MET A 450 -10.53 -24.04 11.19
C MET A 450 -10.61 -22.71 10.45
N ASP A 451 -11.65 -21.88 10.68
CA ASP A 451 -11.75 -20.56 10.06
C ASP A 451 -10.68 -19.58 10.60
N SER A 452 -10.33 -19.64 11.88
CA SER A 452 -9.28 -18.80 12.49
C SER A 452 -7.91 -19.08 11.86
N ALA A 453 -7.55 -20.35 11.69
CA ALA A 453 -6.34 -20.75 10.98
C ALA A 453 -6.41 -20.41 9.47
N ALA A 454 -7.55 -20.68 8.83
CA ALA A 454 -7.76 -20.42 7.41
C ALA A 454 -7.64 -18.93 7.04
N GLN A 455 -8.12 -18.01 7.88
CA GLN A 455 -7.97 -16.57 7.65
C GLN A 455 -6.49 -16.13 7.62
N ARG A 456 -5.63 -16.76 8.43
CA ARG A 456 -4.18 -16.51 8.42
C ARG A 456 -3.54 -17.02 7.12
N ILE A 457 -3.93 -18.21 6.65
CA ILE A 457 -3.46 -18.76 5.36
C ILE A 457 -3.99 -17.93 4.17
N PHE A 458 -5.25 -17.47 4.21
CA PHE A 458 -5.82 -16.59 3.20
C PHE A 458 -5.03 -15.27 3.09
N SER A 459 -4.65 -14.70 4.25
CA SER A 459 -3.81 -13.51 4.34
C SER A 459 -2.41 -13.73 3.75
N MET A 460 -1.82 -14.92 3.88
CA MET A 460 -0.57 -15.29 3.18
C MET A 460 -0.78 -15.36 1.67
N GLY A 461 -1.89 -15.93 1.21
CA GLY A 461 -2.28 -15.92 -0.22
C GLY A 461 -2.35 -14.51 -0.79
N GLN A 462 -3.04 -13.60 -0.09
CA GLN A 462 -3.13 -12.18 -0.48
C GLN A 462 -1.76 -11.49 -0.45
N SER A 463 -0.93 -11.76 0.56
CA SER A 463 0.43 -11.18 0.63
C SER A 463 1.37 -11.70 -0.46
N SER A 464 1.18 -12.93 -0.96
CA SER A 464 1.92 -13.46 -2.10
C SER A 464 1.40 -12.90 -3.43
N GLN A 465 0.08 -12.76 -3.59
CA GLN A 465 -0.55 -12.13 -4.77
C GLN A 465 -0.13 -10.66 -4.90
N ASN A 466 -0.11 -9.90 -3.80
CA ASN A 466 0.36 -8.50 -3.76
C ASN A 466 1.88 -8.34 -3.95
N ARG A 467 2.62 -9.44 -4.17
CA ARG A 467 4.04 -9.48 -4.51
C ARG A 467 4.28 -10.21 -5.83
N GLU A 468 3.24 -10.35 -6.66
CA GLU A 468 3.25 -11.03 -7.97
C GLU A 468 3.70 -12.50 -7.93
N ARG A 469 3.75 -13.13 -6.74
CA ARG A 469 4.11 -14.54 -6.55
C ARG A 469 2.90 -15.46 -6.76
N TYR A 470 2.29 -15.38 -7.93
CA TYR A 470 1.04 -16.08 -8.25
C TYR A 470 1.06 -17.60 -7.97
N PRO A 471 2.14 -18.36 -8.27
CA PRO A 471 2.20 -19.80 -7.92
C PRO A 471 2.14 -20.05 -6.40
N GLN A 472 2.80 -19.21 -5.60
CA GLN A 472 2.79 -19.31 -4.13
C GLN A 472 1.42 -18.91 -3.55
N ALA A 473 0.80 -17.85 -4.09
CA ALA A 473 -0.55 -17.44 -3.72
C ALA A 473 -1.58 -18.56 -3.99
N ARG A 474 -1.49 -19.20 -5.16
CA ARG A 474 -2.33 -20.35 -5.53
C ARG A 474 -2.18 -21.54 -4.59
N GLN A 475 -0.98 -21.83 -4.08
CA GLN A 475 -0.79 -22.89 -3.06
C GLN A 475 -1.61 -22.59 -1.80
N TYR A 476 -1.49 -21.38 -1.23
CA TYR A 476 -2.25 -21.01 -0.03
C TYR A 476 -3.76 -21.01 -0.25
N TYR A 477 -4.25 -20.48 -1.38
CA TYR A 477 -5.68 -20.53 -1.68
C TYR A 477 -6.19 -21.96 -1.90
N ASN A 478 -5.41 -22.82 -2.54
CA ASN A 478 -5.78 -24.23 -2.78
C ASN A 478 -5.81 -25.08 -1.50
N MET A 479 -5.01 -24.75 -0.47
CA MET A 479 -5.14 -25.38 0.86
C MET A 479 -6.55 -25.15 1.45
N LEU A 480 -7.11 -23.95 1.26
CA LEU A 480 -8.42 -23.59 1.79
C LEU A 480 -9.56 -24.21 1.00
N ILE A 481 -9.52 -24.12 -0.35
CA ILE A 481 -10.57 -24.59 -1.24
C ILE A 481 -10.93 -26.06 -1.00
N ASN A 482 -9.92 -26.91 -0.73
CA ASN A 482 -10.08 -28.35 -0.57
C ASN A 482 -10.40 -28.80 0.87
N GLU A 483 -10.32 -27.92 1.87
CA GLU A 483 -10.59 -28.27 3.26
C GLU A 483 -12.10 -28.22 3.56
N SER A 484 -12.70 -29.36 3.89
CA SER A 484 -14.15 -29.45 4.08
C SER A 484 -14.66 -28.76 5.34
N ALA A 485 -13.81 -28.63 6.37
CA ALA A 485 -14.15 -27.99 7.65
C ALA A 485 -13.98 -26.46 7.67
N VAL A 486 -13.40 -25.85 6.62
CA VAL A 486 -13.36 -24.38 6.46
C VAL A 486 -14.69 -23.88 5.87
N SER A 487 -15.16 -22.72 6.33
CA SER A 487 -16.46 -22.20 5.95
C SER A 487 -16.60 -21.96 4.45
N ASN A 488 -17.83 -22.18 3.94
CA ASN A 488 -18.15 -21.99 2.53
C ASN A 488 -17.85 -20.55 2.05
N ASN A 489 -18.00 -19.56 2.93
CA ASN A 489 -17.67 -18.16 2.64
C ASN A 489 -16.16 -18.00 2.31
N LEU A 490 -15.29 -18.46 3.21
CA LEU A 490 -13.85 -18.32 3.04
C LEU A 490 -13.32 -19.19 1.89
N ARG A 491 -13.90 -20.37 1.65
CA ARG A 491 -13.62 -21.19 0.46
C ARG A 491 -14.05 -20.53 -0.85
N THR A 492 -15.21 -19.88 -0.89
CA THR A 492 -15.62 -19.08 -2.06
C THR A 492 -14.64 -17.94 -2.31
N GLN A 493 -14.25 -17.19 -1.26
CA GLN A 493 -13.27 -16.11 -1.39
C GLN A 493 -11.90 -16.62 -1.88
N ALA A 494 -11.41 -17.75 -1.34
CA ALA A 494 -10.18 -18.39 -1.79
C ALA A 494 -10.26 -18.85 -3.25
N SER A 495 -11.41 -19.40 -3.69
CA SER A 495 -11.66 -19.78 -5.08
C SER A 495 -11.65 -18.57 -6.03
N THR A 496 -12.29 -17.47 -5.65
CA THR A 496 -12.23 -16.20 -6.41
C THR A 496 -10.80 -15.69 -6.52
N LYS A 497 -10.05 -15.63 -5.40
CA LYS A 497 -8.65 -15.18 -5.42
C LYS A 497 -7.73 -16.11 -6.20
N TYR A 498 -7.95 -17.42 -6.14
CA TYR A 498 -7.24 -18.38 -6.99
C TYR A 498 -7.44 -18.07 -8.48
N ALA A 499 -8.68 -17.79 -8.92
CA ALA A 499 -8.97 -17.41 -10.30
C ALA A 499 -8.30 -16.08 -10.71
N GLU A 500 -8.36 -15.05 -9.86
CA GLU A 500 -7.69 -13.75 -10.11
C GLU A 500 -6.19 -13.91 -10.40
N THR A 501 -5.49 -14.80 -9.67
CA THR A 501 -4.04 -15.03 -9.90
C THR A 501 -3.72 -15.67 -11.25
N ILE A 502 -4.66 -16.38 -11.87
CA ILE A 502 -4.48 -16.97 -13.20
C ILE A 502 -4.77 -15.91 -14.28
N GLU A 503 -5.78 -15.07 -14.07
CA GLU A 503 -6.08 -13.93 -14.94
C GLU A 503 -4.92 -12.92 -14.98
N ALA A 504 -4.34 -12.59 -13.82
CA ALA A 504 -3.19 -11.69 -13.71
C ALA A 504 -1.94 -12.23 -14.43
N GLU A 505 -1.57 -13.49 -14.19
CA GLU A 505 -0.40 -14.14 -14.82
C GLU A 505 -0.58 -14.32 -16.34
N ASN A 506 -1.80 -14.54 -16.81
CA ASN A 506 -2.11 -14.58 -18.24
C ASN A 506 -2.03 -13.19 -18.88
N LYS A 507 -2.46 -12.14 -18.16
CA LYS A 507 -2.37 -10.76 -18.63
C LYS A 507 -0.91 -10.32 -18.76
N GLU A 508 -0.07 -10.61 -17.76
CA GLU A 508 1.37 -10.31 -17.77
C GLU A 508 2.06 -10.87 -19.04
N LYS A 509 1.85 -12.16 -19.33
CA LYS A 509 2.37 -12.82 -20.55
C LYS A 509 1.80 -12.25 -21.86
N ALA A 510 0.58 -11.71 -21.83
CA ALA A 510 -0.01 -11.01 -22.97
C ALA A 510 0.57 -9.60 -23.14
N ASP A 511 0.89 -8.92 -22.04
CA ASP A 511 1.55 -7.62 -22.04
C ASP A 511 3.00 -7.76 -22.59
N ASP A 512 3.73 -8.81 -22.21
CA ASP A 512 5.07 -9.17 -22.74
C ASP A 512 5.05 -9.50 -24.24
N LEU A 513 4.25 -10.50 -24.66
CA LEU A 513 4.20 -10.91 -26.07
C LEU A 513 3.65 -9.79 -26.98
N TYR A 514 2.85 -8.86 -26.46
CA TYR A 514 2.46 -7.66 -27.19
C TYR A 514 3.62 -6.67 -27.33
N ALA A 515 4.43 -6.49 -26.27
CA ALA A 515 5.62 -5.64 -26.31
C ALA A 515 6.65 -6.12 -27.36
N ASP A 516 6.85 -7.44 -27.50
CA ASP A 516 7.71 -8.01 -28.54
C ASP A 516 7.31 -7.58 -29.96
N VAL A 517 6.00 -7.52 -30.27
CA VAL A 517 5.51 -7.05 -31.59
C VAL A 517 5.89 -5.61 -31.86
N ILE A 518 5.81 -4.76 -30.85
CA ILE A 518 6.08 -3.32 -30.96
C ILE A 518 7.59 -3.06 -31.02
N ASN A 519 8.36 -3.71 -30.15
CA ASN A 519 9.79 -3.47 -29.94
C ASN A 519 10.70 -4.23 -30.94
N ALA A 520 10.17 -5.22 -31.67
CA ALA A 520 10.92 -5.98 -32.66
C ALA A 520 11.68 -5.10 -33.66
N SER A 521 12.98 -5.34 -33.82
CA SER A 521 13.89 -4.55 -34.66
C SER A 521 13.72 -4.77 -36.17
N THR A 522 12.98 -5.80 -36.60
CA THR A 522 12.77 -6.11 -38.02
C THR A 522 11.30 -6.41 -38.34
N ALA A 523 10.89 -6.21 -39.59
CA ALA A 523 9.54 -6.55 -40.07
C ALA A 523 9.21 -8.04 -39.89
N THR A 524 10.19 -8.94 -40.07
CA THR A 524 10.02 -10.39 -39.89
C THR A 524 9.87 -10.76 -38.41
N ALA A 525 10.67 -10.17 -37.52
CA ALA A 525 10.54 -10.40 -36.08
C ALA A 525 9.19 -9.91 -35.55
N ALA A 526 8.75 -8.72 -35.95
CA ALA A 526 7.44 -8.18 -35.59
C ALA A 526 6.29 -9.07 -36.10
N TRP A 527 6.42 -9.62 -37.32
CA TRP A 527 5.45 -10.56 -37.87
C TRP A 527 5.37 -11.87 -37.09
N ASN A 528 6.52 -12.46 -36.74
CA ASN A 528 6.57 -13.71 -35.98
C ASN A 528 5.95 -13.50 -34.58
N ALA A 529 6.41 -12.48 -33.83
CA ALA A 529 5.85 -12.14 -32.52
C ALA A 529 4.33 -11.89 -32.58
N ALA A 530 3.82 -11.28 -33.67
CA ALA A 530 2.38 -11.07 -33.84
C ALA A 530 1.60 -12.37 -34.09
N GLN A 531 2.22 -13.39 -34.70
CA GLN A 531 1.64 -14.74 -34.80
C GLN A 531 1.75 -15.51 -33.48
N ASP A 532 2.82 -15.32 -32.70
CA ASP A 532 2.99 -15.96 -31.39
C ASP A 532 2.00 -15.38 -30.36
N PHE A 533 1.83 -14.06 -30.32
CA PHE A 533 0.78 -13.36 -29.55
C PHE A 533 -0.62 -13.83 -29.96
N LYS A 534 -0.89 -13.95 -31.26
CA LYS A 534 -2.15 -14.50 -31.81
C LYS A 534 -2.38 -15.97 -31.43
N SER A 535 -1.34 -16.76 -31.30
CA SER A 535 -1.39 -18.18 -30.92
C SER A 535 -1.71 -18.35 -29.43
N ALA A 536 -1.04 -17.57 -28.57
CA ALA A 536 -1.26 -17.60 -27.12
C ALA A 536 -2.56 -16.91 -26.69
N PHE A 537 -2.90 -15.77 -27.31
CA PHE A 537 -3.99 -14.87 -26.88
C PHE A 537 -4.93 -14.48 -28.04
N PRO A 538 -5.59 -15.46 -28.72
CA PRO A 538 -6.43 -15.24 -29.89
C PRO A 538 -7.67 -14.35 -29.65
N ASN A 539 -8.00 -14.05 -28.39
CA ASN A 539 -9.15 -13.23 -27.99
C ASN A 539 -8.74 -11.90 -27.31
N ASP A 540 -7.45 -11.56 -27.22
CA ASP A 540 -7.03 -10.27 -26.64
C ASP A 540 -7.45 -9.11 -27.56
N SER A 541 -8.00 -8.05 -26.97
CA SER A 541 -8.53 -6.89 -27.70
C SER A 541 -7.47 -6.13 -28.52
N ARG A 542 -6.18 -6.31 -28.21
CA ARG A 542 -5.04 -5.71 -28.91
C ARG A 542 -4.60 -6.49 -30.14
N LEU A 543 -5.07 -7.72 -30.33
CA LEU A 543 -4.66 -8.59 -31.46
C LEU A 543 -4.79 -7.93 -32.85
N PRO A 544 -5.86 -7.18 -33.18
CA PRO A 544 -5.92 -6.46 -34.45
C PRO A 544 -4.81 -5.40 -34.60
N ALA A 545 -4.45 -4.71 -33.52
CA ALA A 545 -3.41 -3.68 -33.54
C ALA A 545 -2.00 -4.29 -33.63
N ALA A 546 -1.75 -5.41 -32.96
CA ALA A 546 -0.51 -6.18 -33.08
C ALA A 546 -0.29 -6.66 -34.54
N ILE A 547 -1.32 -7.29 -35.13
CA ILE A 547 -1.27 -7.79 -36.51
C ILE A 547 -1.12 -6.64 -37.51
N ASP A 548 -1.88 -5.55 -37.39
CA ASP A 548 -1.76 -4.41 -38.32
C ASP A 548 -0.40 -3.69 -38.20
N SER A 549 0.16 -3.55 -36.99
CA SER A 549 1.50 -2.98 -36.76
C SER A 549 2.59 -3.79 -37.48
N ALA A 550 2.59 -5.11 -37.31
CA ALA A 550 3.48 -6.00 -38.04
C ALA A 550 3.21 -5.99 -39.56
N ALA A 551 1.94 -5.94 -39.96
CA ALA A 551 1.53 -5.94 -41.36
C ALA A 551 1.99 -4.68 -42.11
N GLN A 552 1.96 -3.50 -41.47
CA GLN A 552 2.48 -2.26 -42.05
C GLN A 552 4.00 -2.33 -42.31
N ARG A 553 4.76 -2.99 -41.42
CA ARG A 553 6.21 -3.21 -41.63
C ARG A 553 6.47 -4.14 -42.83
N ILE A 554 5.69 -5.20 -42.98
CA ILE A 554 5.73 -6.09 -44.16
C ILE A 554 5.26 -5.37 -45.44
N LEU A 555 4.27 -4.48 -45.36
CA LEU A 555 3.82 -3.64 -46.46
C LEU A 555 4.91 -2.65 -46.94
N SER A 556 5.69 -2.09 -46.01
CA SER A 556 6.87 -1.28 -46.34
C SER A 556 7.91 -2.09 -47.13
N MET A 557 8.20 -3.33 -46.72
CA MET A 557 9.09 -4.24 -47.46
C MET A 557 8.55 -4.58 -48.86
N GLY A 558 7.23 -4.80 -48.98
CA GLY A 558 6.54 -5.00 -50.26
C GLY A 558 6.63 -3.80 -51.20
N THR A 559 6.22 -2.62 -50.73
CA THR A 559 6.25 -1.37 -51.53
C THR A 559 7.66 -0.91 -51.88
N SER A 560 8.64 -1.11 -50.99
CA SER A 560 10.06 -0.83 -51.27
C SER A 560 10.60 -1.70 -52.41
N ASN A 561 10.26 -2.99 -52.44
CA ASN A 561 10.59 -3.87 -53.57
C ASN A 561 9.82 -3.48 -54.85
N HIS A 562 8.55 -3.15 -54.73
CA HIS A 562 7.70 -2.76 -55.85
C HIS A 562 8.20 -1.47 -56.54
N ARG A 563 8.64 -0.46 -55.78
CA ARG A 563 9.30 0.76 -56.27
C ARG A 563 10.63 0.49 -57.01
N ARG A 564 11.30 -0.63 -56.72
CA ARG A 564 12.54 -1.07 -57.40
C ARG A 564 12.28 -1.93 -58.65
N GLY A 565 11.02 -2.30 -58.94
CA GLY A 565 10.70 -3.27 -59.99
C GLY A 565 10.87 -4.74 -59.58
N ASN A 566 11.11 -5.02 -58.30
CA ASN A 566 11.21 -6.39 -57.76
C ASN A 566 9.81 -6.99 -57.55
N PHE A 567 8.99 -7.03 -58.60
CA PHE A 567 7.56 -7.38 -58.55
C PHE A 567 7.30 -8.75 -57.91
N ASN A 568 8.15 -9.74 -58.16
CA ASN A 568 8.03 -11.07 -57.55
C ASN A 568 8.17 -11.00 -56.01
N THR A 569 9.21 -10.34 -55.51
CA THR A 569 9.44 -10.15 -54.06
C THR A 569 8.33 -9.34 -53.41
N ALA A 570 7.85 -8.28 -54.09
CA ALA A 570 6.71 -7.49 -53.64
C ALA A 570 5.43 -8.35 -53.54
N ASN A 571 5.15 -9.18 -54.56
CA ASN A 571 4.01 -10.08 -54.59
C ASN A 571 4.05 -11.13 -53.48
N THR A 572 5.22 -11.58 -53.04
CA THR A 572 5.37 -12.46 -51.87
C THR A 572 4.86 -11.77 -50.59
N TYR A 573 5.38 -10.58 -50.28
CA TYR A 573 4.94 -9.82 -49.10
C TYR A 573 3.45 -9.44 -49.16
N TYR A 574 2.94 -9.01 -50.32
CA TYR A 574 1.52 -8.74 -50.50
C TYR A 574 0.65 -10.00 -50.30
N SER A 575 1.10 -11.17 -50.75
CA SER A 575 0.36 -12.43 -50.56
C SER A 575 0.37 -12.89 -49.10
N GLN A 576 1.46 -12.70 -48.37
CA GLN A 576 1.55 -12.93 -46.92
C GLN A 576 0.47 -12.15 -46.16
N LEU A 577 0.32 -10.85 -46.47
CA LEU A 577 -0.70 -9.99 -45.84
C LEU A 577 -2.14 -10.37 -46.21
N LEU A 578 -2.40 -10.74 -47.47
CA LEU A 578 -3.75 -11.13 -47.89
C LEU A 578 -4.20 -12.48 -47.30
N ASN A 579 -3.26 -13.34 -46.92
CA ASN A 579 -3.54 -14.63 -46.28
C ASN A 579 -3.84 -14.52 -44.77
N GLU A 580 -3.39 -13.46 -44.09
CA GLU A 580 -3.67 -13.23 -42.66
C GLU A 580 -5.08 -12.67 -42.44
N GLN A 581 -5.96 -13.46 -41.81
CA GLN A 581 -7.36 -13.08 -41.59
C GLN A 581 -7.53 -11.85 -40.68
N ASN A 582 -6.61 -11.64 -39.74
CA ASN A 582 -6.69 -10.54 -38.76
C ASN A 582 -6.20 -9.18 -39.31
N VAL A 583 -5.65 -9.10 -40.54
CA VAL A 583 -5.28 -7.83 -41.19
C VAL A 583 -6.53 -7.02 -41.53
N SER A 584 -6.53 -5.74 -41.15
CA SER A 584 -7.70 -4.86 -41.25
C SER A 584 -8.22 -4.67 -42.67
N SER A 585 -9.52 -4.38 -42.80
CA SER A 585 -10.19 -4.22 -44.10
C SER A 585 -9.71 -3.01 -44.93
N SER A 586 -9.08 -2.03 -44.28
CA SER A 586 -8.36 -0.92 -44.89
C SER A 586 -7.04 -1.39 -45.51
N LEU A 587 -6.16 -2.00 -44.72
CA LEU A 587 -4.84 -2.46 -45.18
C LEU A 587 -4.98 -3.57 -46.23
N ARG A 588 -5.94 -4.48 -46.04
CA ARG A 588 -6.33 -5.51 -47.00
C ARG A 588 -6.82 -4.94 -48.34
N ARG A 589 -7.41 -3.73 -48.37
CA ARG A 589 -7.81 -3.06 -49.62
C ARG A 589 -6.61 -2.47 -50.34
N GLU A 590 -5.75 -1.76 -49.62
CA GLU A 590 -4.52 -1.18 -50.16
C GLU A 590 -3.60 -2.25 -50.76
N VAL A 591 -3.35 -3.35 -50.02
CA VAL A 591 -2.55 -4.49 -50.51
C VAL A 591 -3.18 -5.11 -51.76
N ASN A 592 -4.52 -5.16 -51.86
CA ASN A 592 -5.20 -5.64 -53.07
C ASN A 592 -5.01 -4.71 -54.27
N GLU A 593 -4.96 -3.39 -54.11
CA GLU A 593 -4.63 -2.48 -55.22
C GLU A 593 -3.16 -2.63 -55.64
N LEU A 594 -2.24 -2.66 -54.67
CA LEU A 594 -0.80 -2.76 -54.89
C LEU A 594 -0.38 -4.07 -55.56
N ILE A 595 -0.99 -5.21 -55.20
CA ILE A 595 -0.66 -6.50 -55.82
C ILE A 595 -1.13 -6.58 -57.29
N GLN A 596 -2.20 -5.88 -57.68
CA GLN A 596 -2.61 -5.83 -59.09
C GLN A 596 -1.65 -4.99 -59.94
N LEU A 597 -1.24 -3.82 -59.45
CA LEU A 597 -0.22 -2.98 -60.10
C LEU A 597 1.11 -3.75 -60.27
N SER A 598 1.53 -4.46 -59.22
CA SER A 598 2.75 -5.29 -59.24
C SER A 598 2.65 -6.44 -60.24
N ARG A 599 1.51 -7.14 -60.31
CA ARG A 599 1.24 -8.19 -61.30
C ARG A 599 1.14 -7.67 -62.74
N GLN A 600 0.85 -6.38 -62.93
CA GLN A 600 0.85 -5.70 -64.23
C GLN A 600 2.24 -5.14 -64.61
N GLY A 601 3.25 -5.24 -63.73
CA GLY A 601 4.58 -4.67 -63.95
C GLY A 601 4.62 -3.13 -63.84
N ILE A 602 3.61 -2.52 -63.21
CA ILE A 602 3.50 -1.07 -63.07
C ILE A 602 4.31 -0.62 -61.84
N ARG A 603 5.54 -0.15 -62.06
CA ARG A 603 6.40 0.40 -61.01
C ARG A 603 5.70 1.57 -60.29
N LEU A 604 5.64 1.50 -58.96
CA LEU A 604 5.20 2.64 -58.13
C LEU A 604 6.20 3.81 -58.25
N ARG A 605 5.71 5.01 -58.58
CA ARG A 605 6.51 6.25 -58.47
C ARG A 605 6.74 6.61 -57.00
N THR A 606 7.86 7.27 -56.74
CA THR A 606 8.19 7.93 -55.47
C THR A 606 7.53 9.31 -55.37
N VAL A 607 7.52 9.88 -54.16
CA VAL A 607 7.10 11.27 -53.90
C VAL A 607 7.91 12.26 -54.76
N ASN A 608 9.23 12.06 -54.88
CA ASN A 608 10.08 12.95 -55.66
C ASN A 608 9.81 12.85 -57.17
N GLU A 609 9.52 11.66 -57.70
CA GLU A 609 9.10 11.50 -59.11
C GLU A 609 7.76 12.21 -59.37
N TYR A 610 6.73 12.01 -58.54
CA TYR A 610 5.46 12.75 -58.66
C TYR A 610 5.64 14.28 -58.56
N TYR A 611 6.54 14.76 -57.69
CA TYR A 611 6.87 16.18 -57.58
C TYR A 611 7.50 16.72 -58.87
N ILE A 612 8.57 16.07 -59.34
CA ILE A 612 9.32 16.48 -60.54
C ILE A 612 8.43 16.43 -61.78
N ASP A 613 7.66 15.35 -61.96
CA ASP A 613 6.75 15.17 -63.08
C ASP A 613 5.60 16.20 -63.08
N SER A 614 5.12 16.60 -61.90
CA SER A 614 4.10 17.65 -61.76
C SER A 614 4.66 19.03 -62.14
N VAL A 615 5.77 19.43 -61.52
CA VAL A 615 6.40 20.73 -61.77
C VAL A 615 6.74 20.89 -63.25
N ASN A 616 7.33 19.86 -63.87
CA ASN A 616 7.68 19.84 -65.30
C ASN A 616 6.52 19.46 -66.24
N GLY A 617 5.32 19.20 -65.73
CA GLY A 617 4.18 18.75 -66.53
C GLY A 617 3.88 19.69 -67.69
N ALA A 618 3.73 19.16 -68.92
CA ALA A 618 3.75 19.94 -70.15
C ALA A 618 2.66 21.04 -70.19
N THR A 619 1.41 20.69 -69.90
CA THR A 619 0.33 21.66 -69.69
C THR A 619 0.03 21.85 -68.20
N ALA A 620 -0.67 22.93 -67.87
CA ALA A 620 -1.21 23.13 -66.53
C ALA A 620 -2.13 21.98 -66.07
N THR A 621 -2.79 21.26 -67.00
CA THR A 621 -3.67 20.13 -66.67
C THR A 621 -2.87 18.88 -66.35
N ASP A 622 -1.75 18.65 -67.02
CA ASP A 622 -0.90 17.49 -66.75
C ASP A 622 -0.25 17.63 -65.36
N ALA A 623 0.32 18.80 -65.07
CA ALA A 623 0.83 19.15 -63.73
C ALA A 623 -0.22 18.92 -62.62
N TRP A 624 -1.43 19.44 -62.82
CA TRP A 624 -2.54 19.26 -61.89
C TRP A 624 -2.90 17.78 -61.69
N ASN A 625 -3.04 17.03 -62.77
CA ASN A 625 -3.38 15.60 -62.70
C ASN A 625 -2.29 14.79 -61.98
N ILE A 626 -1.02 15.07 -62.24
CA ILE A 626 0.12 14.36 -61.63
C ILE A 626 0.24 14.71 -60.14
N ALA A 627 0.02 15.97 -59.74
CA ALA A 627 -0.02 16.34 -58.32
C ALA A 627 -1.18 15.67 -57.56
N VAL A 628 -2.38 15.65 -58.15
CA VAL A 628 -3.55 14.97 -57.57
C VAL A 628 -3.36 13.45 -57.52
N GLU A 629 -2.73 12.84 -58.53
CA GLU A 629 -2.36 11.42 -58.50
C GLU A 629 -1.33 11.12 -57.40
N GLY A 630 -0.29 11.96 -57.27
CA GLY A 630 0.71 11.85 -56.21
C GLY A 630 0.07 11.90 -54.82
N LEU A 631 -0.84 12.86 -54.59
CA LEU A 631 -1.58 13.00 -53.34
C LEU A 631 -2.61 11.88 -53.10
N LYS A 632 -3.14 11.24 -54.15
CA LYS A 632 -4.01 10.05 -54.01
C LYS A 632 -3.25 8.90 -53.33
N TYR A 633 -1.98 8.68 -53.70
CA TYR A 633 -1.15 7.59 -53.17
C TYR A 633 -0.25 8.00 -51.99
N ASN A 634 -0.11 9.30 -51.73
CA ASN A 634 0.68 9.86 -50.64
C ASN A 634 -0.11 11.00 -49.96
N PRO A 635 -1.28 10.72 -49.36
CA PRO A 635 -2.16 11.73 -48.80
C PRO A 635 -1.47 12.50 -47.66
N GLY A 636 -1.69 13.82 -47.60
CA GLY A 636 -1.06 14.68 -46.61
C GLY A 636 0.43 14.95 -46.82
N ASN A 637 1.07 14.41 -47.88
CA ASN A 637 2.46 14.70 -48.17
C ASN A 637 2.66 16.16 -48.63
N ALA A 638 2.98 17.03 -47.67
CA ALA A 638 4.00 18.08 -47.76
C ALA A 638 4.35 18.55 -49.19
N ARG A 639 5.43 18.00 -49.74
CA ARG A 639 6.00 18.31 -51.05
C ARG A 639 5.01 18.16 -52.21
N LEU A 640 4.06 17.26 -52.13
CA LEU A 640 3.01 17.07 -53.15
C LEU A 640 1.83 18.05 -52.99
N VAL A 641 1.61 18.59 -51.80
CA VAL A 641 0.73 19.75 -51.59
C VAL A 641 1.35 21.00 -52.23
N ASP A 642 2.68 21.18 -52.13
CA ASP A 642 3.38 22.26 -52.85
C ASP A 642 3.27 22.11 -54.37
N ALA A 643 3.52 20.91 -54.90
CA ALA A 643 3.33 20.62 -56.33
C ALA A 643 1.88 20.88 -56.79
N LEU A 644 0.87 20.57 -55.95
CA LEU A 644 -0.53 20.89 -56.22
C LEU A 644 -0.77 22.41 -56.22
N ASN A 645 -0.18 23.16 -55.28
CA ASN A 645 -0.33 24.62 -55.21
C ASN A 645 0.35 25.32 -56.40
N MET A 646 1.52 24.84 -56.85
CA MET A 646 2.17 25.30 -58.09
C MET A 646 1.29 24.98 -59.31
N ALA A 647 0.74 23.76 -59.40
CA ALA A 647 -0.20 23.40 -60.45
C ALA A 647 -1.50 24.20 -60.39
N ALA A 648 -1.97 24.58 -59.20
CA ALA A 648 -3.14 25.43 -58.99
C ALA A 648 -2.92 26.85 -59.54
N GLN A 649 -1.74 27.43 -59.34
CA GLN A 649 -1.36 28.72 -59.95
C GLN A 649 -1.28 28.62 -61.48
N ARG A 650 -0.78 27.51 -62.02
CA ARG A 650 -0.78 27.23 -63.48
C ARG A 650 -2.20 27.09 -64.03
N GLN A 651 -3.10 26.37 -63.34
CA GLN A 651 -4.53 26.31 -63.68
C GLN A 651 -5.16 27.71 -63.64
N PHE A 652 -4.94 28.47 -62.57
CA PHE A 652 -5.50 29.82 -62.39
C PHE A 652 -5.07 30.79 -63.51
N SER A 653 -3.79 30.79 -63.89
CA SER A 653 -3.27 31.59 -65.01
C SER A 653 -3.92 31.23 -66.35
N MET A 654 -4.12 29.93 -66.61
CA MET A 654 -4.87 29.48 -67.79
C MET A 654 -6.35 29.92 -67.74
N GLY A 655 -6.96 29.88 -66.56
CA GLY A 655 -8.30 30.42 -66.31
C GLY A 655 -8.38 31.92 -66.66
N GLN A 656 -7.46 32.73 -66.13
CA GLN A 656 -7.37 34.17 -66.46
C GLN A 656 -7.17 34.43 -67.96
N SER A 657 -6.33 33.64 -68.63
CA SER A 657 -6.10 33.75 -70.08
C SER A 657 -7.40 33.52 -70.88
N GLN A 658 -8.13 32.44 -70.57
CA GLN A 658 -9.43 32.17 -71.19
C GLN A 658 -10.47 33.25 -70.85
N HIS A 659 -10.45 33.76 -69.62
CA HIS A 659 -11.37 34.80 -69.14
C HIS A 659 -11.18 36.12 -69.90
N ARG A 660 -9.94 36.57 -70.10
CA ARG A 660 -9.62 37.78 -70.90
C ARG A 660 -10.04 37.65 -72.37
N ASN A 661 -10.04 36.43 -72.91
CA ASN A 661 -10.52 36.13 -74.26
C ASN A 661 -12.06 35.98 -74.36
N GLY A 662 -12.81 36.20 -73.28
CA GLY A 662 -14.28 36.03 -73.24
C GLY A 662 -14.75 34.58 -73.17
N ASN A 663 -13.85 33.61 -73.07
CA ASN A 663 -14.16 32.17 -73.03
C ASN A 663 -14.56 31.74 -71.60
N TYR A 664 -15.64 32.33 -71.06
CA TYR A 664 -16.06 32.15 -69.67
C TYR A 664 -16.23 30.68 -69.25
N SER A 665 -16.83 29.83 -70.09
CA SER A 665 -16.98 28.38 -69.81
C SER A 665 -15.63 27.65 -69.65
N SER A 666 -14.64 28.01 -70.47
CA SER A 666 -13.28 27.48 -70.36
C SER A 666 -12.60 27.99 -69.10
N ALA A 667 -12.71 29.30 -68.80
CA ALA A 667 -12.17 29.89 -67.57
C ALA A 667 -12.74 29.22 -66.30
N LEU A 668 -14.06 29.00 -66.26
CA LEU A 668 -14.74 28.29 -65.17
C LEU A 668 -14.28 26.83 -65.02
N THR A 669 -13.84 26.18 -66.08
CA THR A 669 -13.29 24.81 -66.01
C THR A 669 -11.98 24.80 -65.21
N TYR A 670 -11.08 25.76 -65.46
CA TYR A 670 -9.85 25.94 -64.69
C TYR A 670 -10.14 26.39 -63.25
N TYR A 671 -11.00 27.40 -63.08
CA TYR A 671 -11.30 27.95 -61.75
C TYR A 671 -12.01 26.94 -60.82
N ASN A 672 -12.97 26.14 -61.32
CA ASN A 672 -13.68 25.17 -60.49
C ASN A 672 -12.77 24.04 -60.00
N ARG A 673 -11.77 23.59 -60.77
CA ARG A 673 -10.78 22.60 -60.32
C ARG A 673 -10.04 23.08 -59.07
N VAL A 674 -9.52 24.30 -59.13
CA VAL A 674 -8.73 24.90 -58.04
C VAL A 674 -9.62 25.22 -56.84
N PHE A 675 -10.77 25.86 -57.06
CA PHE A 675 -11.70 26.28 -56.00
C PHE A 675 -12.25 25.10 -55.18
N ASN A 676 -12.57 23.98 -55.84
CA ASN A 676 -13.22 22.83 -55.19
C ASN A 676 -12.24 21.87 -54.49
N HIS A 677 -10.93 21.94 -54.74
CA HIS A 677 -9.98 20.98 -54.20
C HIS A 677 -9.49 21.38 -52.80
N SER A 678 -9.85 20.61 -51.77
CA SER A 678 -9.61 20.94 -50.36
C SER A 678 -8.13 21.17 -50.03
N SER A 679 -7.22 20.38 -50.59
CA SER A 679 -5.77 20.48 -50.35
C SER A 679 -5.08 21.69 -51.01
N VAL A 680 -5.79 22.50 -51.81
CA VAL A 680 -5.23 23.77 -52.30
C VAL A 680 -5.27 24.82 -51.18
N ARG A 681 -4.19 25.59 -51.06
CA ARG A 681 -4.04 26.66 -50.07
C ARG A 681 -5.22 27.66 -50.12
N SER A 682 -5.66 28.12 -48.96
CA SER A 682 -6.93 28.85 -48.78
C SER A 682 -6.95 30.20 -49.51
N ASP A 683 -5.83 30.91 -49.49
CA ASP A 683 -5.59 32.15 -50.26
C ASP A 683 -5.80 31.93 -51.76
N ILE A 684 -5.14 30.93 -52.35
CA ILE A 684 -5.27 30.60 -53.78
C ILE A 684 -6.74 30.34 -54.13
N ARG A 685 -7.48 29.63 -53.27
CA ARG A 685 -8.92 29.39 -53.45
C ARG A 685 -9.77 30.65 -53.30
N GLN A 686 -9.46 31.56 -52.38
CA GLN A 686 -10.14 32.85 -52.23
C GLN A 686 -9.96 33.72 -53.49
N VAL A 687 -8.71 33.90 -53.94
CA VAL A 687 -8.38 34.65 -55.16
C VAL A 687 -9.11 34.06 -56.37
N VAL A 688 -9.02 32.75 -56.58
CA VAL A 688 -9.74 32.05 -57.67
C VAL A 688 -11.26 32.24 -57.56
N GLY A 689 -11.81 32.25 -56.34
CA GLY A 689 -13.23 32.45 -56.08
C GLY A 689 -13.80 33.77 -56.61
N ILE A 690 -13.01 34.85 -56.56
CA ILE A 690 -13.36 36.16 -57.10
C ILE A 690 -13.48 36.10 -58.64
N PHE A 691 -12.41 35.67 -59.31
CA PHE A 691 -12.39 35.58 -60.78
C PHE A 691 -13.38 34.53 -61.33
N ARG A 692 -13.65 33.46 -60.56
CA ARG A 692 -14.73 32.50 -60.80
C ARG A 692 -16.10 33.19 -60.78
N THR A 693 -16.37 34.02 -59.78
CA THR A 693 -17.64 34.74 -59.64
C THR A 693 -17.85 35.74 -60.78
N GLN A 694 -16.81 36.46 -61.19
CA GLN A 694 -16.83 37.33 -62.37
C GLN A 694 -17.16 36.55 -63.66
N ALA A 695 -16.50 35.41 -63.88
CA ALA A 695 -16.76 34.55 -65.05
C ALA A 695 -18.15 33.89 -65.03
N GLN A 696 -18.70 33.55 -63.84
CA GLN A 696 -20.09 33.08 -63.69
C GLN A 696 -21.11 34.16 -64.08
N GLN A 697 -20.77 35.44 -63.89
CA GLN A 697 -21.59 36.59 -64.27
C GLN A 697 -21.32 37.08 -65.69
N SER A 698 -20.48 36.39 -66.48
CA SER A 698 -20.01 36.80 -67.81
C SER A 698 -19.45 38.24 -67.85
N ARG A 699 -18.83 38.67 -66.74
CA ARG A 699 -18.17 39.98 -66.63
C ARG A 699 -16.71 39.88 -67.09
N PRO A 700 -16.15 40.91 -67.74
CA PRO A 700 -14.71 41.00 -67.96
C PRO A 700 -13.93 40.89 -66.65
N LEU A 701 -12.71 40.33 -66.73
CA LEU A 701 -11.77 40.23 -65.62
C LEU A 701 -11.38 41.63 -65.13
N MET A 702 -11.72 41.98 -63.89
CA MET A 702 -11.39 43.29 -63.31
C MET A 702 -9.90 43.40 -62.98
N THR A 703 -9.27 44.50 -63.37
CA THR A 703 -7.88 44.84 -63.04
C THR A 703 -7.78 45.59 -61.70
N SER A 704 -6.57 45.75 -61.17
CA SER A 704 -6.34 46.59 -59.97
C SER A 704 -6.83 48.04 -60.18
N VAL A 705 -6.62 48.59 -61.38
CA VAL A 705 -7.09 49.92 -61.78
C VAL A 705 -8.62 50.00 -61.75
N ASP A 706 -9.33 48.94 -62.12
CA ASP A 706 -10.80 48.88 -62.06
C ASP A 706 -11.33 48.86 -60.63
N TYR A 707 -10.75 48.03 -59.75
CA TYR A 707 -11.11 47.99 -58.32
C TYR A 707 -10.85 49.33 -57.64
N SER A 708 -9.65 49.89 -57.80
CA SER A 708 -9.28 51.21 -57.25
C SER A 708 -10.24 52.29 -57.76
N SER A 709 -10.48 52.32 -59.07
CA SER A 709 -11.44 53.21 -59.75
C SER A 709 -12.88 53.10 -59.25
N GLN A 710 -13.33 51.90 -58.89
CA GLN A 710 -14.70 51.66 -58.44
C GLN A 710 -14.86 51.91 -56.94
N SER A 711 -13.87 51.56 -56.12
CA SER A 711 -13.84 51.88 -54.69
C SER A 711 -13.90 53.39 -54.44
N ILE A 712 -13.04 54.15 -55.12
CA ILE A 712 -13.00 55.62 -55.01
C ILE A 712 -14.35 56.23 -55.40
N ARG A 713 -14.97 55.74 -56.49
CA ARG A 713 -16.27 56.23 -56.99
C ARG A 713 -17.50 55.65 -56.27
N ALA A 714 -17.35 54.71 -55.35
CA ALA A 714 -18.47 54.05 -54.70
C ALA A 714 -19.33 55.02 -53.88
N ASN A 715 -20.66 54.90 -53.93
CA ASN A 715 -21.59 55.86 -53.31
C ASN A 715 -21.62 55.81 -51.77
N THR A 716 -21.15 54.73 -51.14
CA THR A 716 -21.15 54.57 -49.67
C THR A 716 -19.77 54.17 -49.15
N ALA A 717 -19.49 54.46 -47.88
CA ALA A 717 -18.21 54.07 -47.26
C ALA A 717 -18.04 52.54 -47.18
N SER A 718 -19.12 51.79 -46.94
CA SER A 718 -19.09 50.32 -47.04
C SER A 718 -18.75 49.87 -48.45
N ALA A 719 -19.49 50.30 -49.48
CA ALA A 719 -19.21 49.85 -50.85
C ALA A 719 -17.77 50.21 -51.31
N ALA A 720 -17.22 51.34 -50.85
CA ALA A 720 -15.82 51.67 -51.08
C ALA A 720 -14.85 50.67 -50.43
N TRP A 721 -15.13 50.28 -49.19
CA TRP A 721 -14.36 49.29 -48.43
C TRP A 721 -14.45 47.90 -49.07
N ASP A 722 -15.68 47.44 -49.32
CA ASP A 722 -15.96 46.09 -49.77
C ASP A 722 -15.32 45.84 -51.16
N ILE A 723 -15.35 46.84 -52.06
CA ILE A 723 -14.64 46.81 -53.36
C ILE A 723 -13.11 46.90 -53.20
N ALA A 724 -12.60 47.68 -52.24
CA ALA A 724 -11.15 47.77 -51.99
C ALA A 724 -10.59 46.46 -51.43
N VAL A 725 -11.33 45.77 -50.55
CA VAL A 725 -10.94 44.47 -49.98
C VAL A 725 -11.05 43.34 -51.02
N GLU A 726 -12.09 43.32 -51.88
CA GLU A 726 -12.12 42.38 -53.02
C GLU A 726 -10.91 42.62 -53.96
N GLY A 727 -10.57 43.89 -54.19
CA GLY A 727 -9.37 44.29 -54.93
C GLY A 727 -8.05 43.89 -54.24
N LEU A 728 -7.98 43.96 -52.91
CA LEU A 728 -6.82 43.55 -52.11
C LEU A 728 -6.61 42.03 -52.20
N ILE A 729 -7.67 41.24 -52.04
CA ILE A 729 -7.59 39.79 -52.20
C ILE A 729 -7.15 39.46 -53.63
N ALA A 730 -7.70 40.14 -54.65
CA ALA A 730 -7.31 39.92 -56.04
C ALA A 730 -5.87 40.37 -56.38
N TYR A 731 -5.33 41.38 -55.70
CA TYR A 731 -4.06 42.05 -56.01
C TYR A 731 -3.32 42.55 -54.74
N PRO A 732 -2.86 41.66 -53.84
CA PRO A 732 -2.47 42.01 -52.46
C PRO A 732 -1.21 42.87 -52.31
N HIS A 733 -0.46 43.10 -53.38
CA HIS A 733 0.77 43.90 -53.39
C HIS A 733 0.71 45.09 -54.37
N ASN A 734 -0.46 45.46 -54.89
CA ASN A 734 -0.60 46.63 -55.75
C ASN A 734 -0.83 47.92 -54.94
N SER A 735 -0.01 48.94 -55.20
CA SER A 735 -0.09 50.27 -54.59
C SER A 735 -1.47 50.91 -54.71
N ASP A 736 -2.06 50.86 -55.90
CA ASP A 736 -3.28 51.60 -56.25
C ASP A 736 -4.51 51.03 -55.53
N ILE A 737 -4.44 49.75 -55.13
CA ILE A 737 -5.40 49.07 -54.26
C ILE A 737 -5.19 49.48 -52.80
N ILE A 738 -3.95 49.49 -52.31
CA ILE A 738 -3.62 49.89 -50.94
C ILE A 738 -4.02 51.36 -50.70
N ASP A 739 -3.81 52.24 -51.68
CA ASP A 739 -4.25 53.64 -51.63
C ASP A 739 -5.78 53.79 -51.71
N ALA A 740 -6.48 52.95 -52.47
CA ALA A 740 -7.95 52.91 -52.47
C ALA A 740 -8.50 52.39 -51.13
N LEU A 741 -7.86 51.38 -50.54
CA LEU A 741 -8.19 50.84 -49.23
C LEU A 741 -7.97 51.86 -48.12
N ASN A 742 -6.86 52.61 -48.13
CA ASN A 742 -6.59 53.71 -47.20
C ASN A 742 -7.60 54.86 -47.35
N GLN A 743 -8.04 55.18 -48.56
CA GLN A 743 -9.14 56.13 -48.79
C GLN A 743 -10.48 55.59 -48.26
N ALA A 744 -10.80 54.32 -48.51
CA ALA A 744 -11.99 53.67 -47.99
C ALA A 744 -11.97 53.61 -46.45
N ALA A 745 -10.83 53.31 -45.83
CA ALA A 745 -10.63 53.29 -44.39
C ALA A 745 -10.99 54.65 -43.75
N ASN A 746 -10.46 55.75 -44.28
CA ASN A 746 -10.79 57.11 -43.83
C ASN A 746 -12.28 57.45 -43.96
N ARG A 747 -12.93 57.02 -45.06
CA ARG A 747 -14.39 57.15 -45.24
C ARG A 747 -15.17 56.34 -44.18
N ASN A 748 -14.64 55.20 -43.73
CA ASN A 748 -15.26 54.36 -42.72
C ASN A 748 -15.05 54.83 -41.29
N LEU A 749 -13.87 55.35 -40.94
CA LEU A 749 -13.69 56.06 -39.67
C LEU A 749 -14.61 57.27 -39.58
N SER A 750 -14.77 58.02 -40.68
CA SER A 750 -15.72 59.13 -40.76
C SER A 750 -17.18 58.70 -40.55
N LEU A 751 -17.59 57.56 -41.11
CA LEU A 751 -18.93 56.99 -40.90
C LEU A 751 -19.11 56.47 -39.47
N GLY A 752 -18.11 55.79 -38.90
CA GLY A 752 -18.09 55.33 -37.51
C GLY A 752 -18.26 56.48 -36.51
N ARG A 753 -17.55 57.60 -36.72
CA ARG A 753 -17.72 58.83 -35.92
C ARG A 753 -19.09 59.47 -36.09
N SER A 754 -19.77 59.24 -37.22
CA SER A 754 -21.18 59.64 -37.39
C SER A 754 -22.11 58.77 -36.55
N GLN A 755 -21.94 57.44 -36.60
CA GLN A 755 -22.72 56.49 -35.79
C GLN A 755 -22.52 56.70 -34.28
N PHE A 756 -21.27 56.93 -33.85
CA PHE A 756 -20.93 57.24 -32.46
C PHE A 756 -21.72 58.44 -31.93
N ARG A 757 -21.74 59.55 -32.68
CA ARG A 757 -22.49 60.77 -32.33
C ARG A 757 -24.01 60.62 -32.38
N GLN A 758 -24.51 59.53 -32.97
CA GLN A 758 -25.93 59.15 -33.01
C GLN A 758 -26.31 58.15 -31.91
N GLY A 759 -25.37 57.73 -31.04
CA GLY A 759 -25.58 56.69 -30.03
C GLY A 759 -25.54 55.26 -30.59
N ASN A 760 -25.27 55.09 -31.88
CA ASN A 760 -25.23 53.79 -32.57
C ASN A 760 -23.87 53.11 -32.35
N PHE A 761 -23.52 52.89 -31.07
CA PHE A 761 -22.21 52.41 -30.64
C PHE A 761 -21.81 51.06 -31.25
N ALA A 762 -22.77 50.16 -31.46
CA ALA A 762 -22.54 48.89 -32.16
C ALA A 762 -22.07 49.10 -33.61
N SER A 763 -22.77 49.94 -34.38
CA SER A 763 -22.40 50.27 -35.77
C SER A 763 -21.08 51.04 -35.85
N ALA A 764 -20.80 51.91 -34.88
CA ALA A 764 -19.49 52.55 -34.76
C ALA A 764 -18.38 51.51 -34.54
N ARG A 765 -18.59 50.54 -33.62
CA ARG A 765 -17.66 49.44 -33.35
C ARG A 765 -17.39 48.61 -34.59
N THR A 766 -18.42 48.25 -35.37
CA THR A 766 -18.27 47.55 -36.65
C THR A 766 -17.37 48.29 -37.62
N TYR A 767 -17.56 49.61 -37.77
CA TYR A 767 -16.80 50.42 -38.73
C TYR A 767 -15.36 50.72 -38.29
N TYR A 768 -15.06 50.76 -36.99
CA TYR A 768 -13.69 50.87 -36.50
C TYR A 768 -12.97 49.52 -36.49
N ASN A 769 -13.62 48.42 -36.03
CA ASN A 769 -13.02 47.07 -36.01
C ASN A 769 -12.50 46.66 -37.40
N ARG A 770 -13.27 46.87 -38.47
CA ARG A 770 -12.81 46.50 -39.82
C ARG A 770 -11.60 47.29 -40.29
N VAL A 771 -11.43 48.53 -39.82
CA VAL A 771 -10.27 49.37 -40.16
C VAL A 771 -9.06 49.03 -39.30
N ALA A 772 -9.25 48.73 -38.01
CA ALA A 772 -8.18 48.31 -37.10
C ALA A 772 -7.59 46.95 -37.49
N ASN A 773 -8.44 46.00 -37.92
CA ASN A 773 -8.08 44.60 -38.12
C ASN A 773 -7.66 44.25 -39.56
N GLU A 774 -7.39 45.25 -40.42
CA GLU A 774 -6.98 45.05 -41.81
C GLU A 774 -5.48 45.41 -41.99
N PRO A 775 -4.57 44.42 -42.08
CA PRO A 775 -3.12 44.67 -42.12
C PRO A 775 -2.64 45.47 -43.34
N ALA A 776 -3.42 45.59 -44.41
CA ALA A 776 -3.09 46.42 -45.56
C ALA A 776 -3.48 47.91 -45.40
N VAL A 777 -4.29 48.27 -44.40
CA VAL A 777 -4.52 49.67 -44.01
C VAL A 777 -3.27 50.19 -43.29
N SER A 778 -2.84 51.42 -43.60
CA SER A 778 -1.63 52.02 -43.01
C SER A 778 -1.76 52.21 -41.50
N GLU A 779 -0.65 52.01 -40.78
CA GLU A 779 -0.66 51.94 -39.31
C GLU A 779 -1.35 53.16 -38.68
N ALA A 780 -1.01 54.39 -39.07
CA ALA A 780 -1.63 55.59 -38.52
C ALA A 780 -3.18 55.63 -38.62
N ILE A 781 -3.77 54.95 -39.61
CA ILE A 781 -5.23 54.81 -39.73
C ILE A 781 -5.75 53.68 -38.83
N ARG A 782 -5.00 52.58 -38.66
CA ARG A 782 -5.30 51.51 -37.70
C ARG A 782 -5.21 51.99 -36.25
N THR A 783 -4.15 52.71 -35.87
CA THR A 783 -3.99 53.30 -34.54
C THR A 783 -5.17 54.23 -34.23
N LEU A 784 -5.58 55.07 -35.19
CA LEU A 784 -6.74 55.95 -35.06
C LEU A 784 -8.06 55.19 -34.90
N ALA A 785 -8.21 54.05 -35.58
CA ALA A 785 -9.34 53.14 -35.38
C ALA A 785 -9.35 52.54 -33.97
N GLY A 786 -8.18 52.11 -33.47
CA GLY A 786 -7.99 51.62 -32.10
C GLY A 786 -8.36 52.66 -31.03
N VAL A 787 -7.93 53.91 -31.19
CA VAL A 787 -8.33 55.02 -30.30
C VAL A 787 -9.84 55.23 -30.30
N PHE A 788 -10.52 55.10 -31.44
CA PHE A 788 -11.99 55.18 -31.47
C PHE A 788 -12.70 53.92 -30.94
N LEU A 789 -12.02 52.76 -30.88
CA LEU A 789 -12.52 51.56 -30.20
C LEU A 789 -12.36 51.67 -28.67
N GLN A 790 -11.28 52.27 -28.18
CA GLN A 790 -11.11 52.59 -26.76
C GLN A 790 -12.17 53.59 -26.26
N GLN A 791 -12.65 54.48 -27.13
CA GLN A 791 -13.80 55.35 -26.86
C GLN A 791 -15.16 54.61 -26.85
N LEU A 792 -15.20 53.34 -27.26
CA LEU A 792 -16.38 52.46 -27.28
C LEU A 792 -16.35 51.33 -26.24
N THR A 793 -15.26 51.16 -25.50
CA THR A 793 -15.21 50.32 -24.30
C THR A 793 -15.75 51.11 -23.11
N PRO A 794 -16.76 50.62 -22.36
CA PRO A 794 -17.17 51.25 -21.12
C PRO A 794 -16.02 51.26 -20.12
N ASN A 795 -15.77 52.41 -19.49
CA ASN A 795 -14.75 52.53 -18.45
C ASN A 795 -15.32 52.02 -17.12
N TYR A 796 -15.42 50.70 -17.01
CA TYR A 796 -15.81 50.00 -15.78
C TYR A 796 -14.79 50.28 -14.66
N LYS A 797 -15.23 50.19 -13.39
CA LYS A 797 -14.34 50.32 -12.23
C LYS A 797 -13.27 49.21 -12.23
N HIS A 798 -13.74 47.97 -12.13
CA HIS A 798 -12.98 46.72 -12.04
C HIS A 798 -13.82 45.57 -12.62
N THR A 799 -13.21 44.42 -12.88
CA THR A 799 -13.85 43.16 -13.27
C THR A 799 -14.01 42.23 -12.07
N VAL A 800 -15.25 41.89 -11.72
CA VAL A 800 -15.58 40.93 -10.68
C VAL A 800 -15.98 39.60 -11.33
N TYR A 801 -15.30 38.51 -10.98
CA TYR A 801 -15.75 37.16 -11.35
C TYR A 801 -16.60 36.57 -10.22
N ILE A 802 -17.88 36.27 -10.51
CA ILE A 802 -18.81 35.65 -9.57
C ILE A 802 -18.97 34.17 -9.92
N ASP A 803 -18.54 33.30 -9.01
CA ASP A 803 -18.77 31.87 -9.14
C ASP A 803 -20.08 31.45 -8.43
N ALA A 804 -21.03 30.93 -9.21
CA ALA A 804 -22.23 30.29 -8.67
C ALA A 804 -21.95 28.80 -8.45
N GLY A 805 -21.66 28.41 -7.21
CA GLY A 805 -21.28 27.04 -6.84
C GLY A 805 -22.25 25.97 -7.35
N HIS A 806 -21.74 24.75 -7.59
CA HIS A 806 -22.50 23.60 -8.13
C HIS A 806 -23.15 23.90 -9.51
N GLY A 807 -24.23 23.19 -9.87
CA GLY A 807 -25.05 23.39 -11.06
C GLY A 807 -25.30 22.11 -11.88
N GLY A 808 -26.48 21.99 -12.49
CA GLY A 808 -26.84 20.95 -13.46
C GLY A 808 -26.81 19.52 -12.90
N ARG A 809 -25.70 18.80 -13.13
CA ARG A 809 -25.52 17.40 -12.65
C ARG A 809 -25.15 17.33 -11.16
N ASP A 810 -24.73 18.45 -10.57
CA ASP A 810 -24.41 18.60 -9.16
C ASP A 810 -25.38 19.62 -8.53
N PRO A 811 -26.29 19.19 -7.63
CA PRO A 811 -27.24 20.09 -6.98
C PRO A 811 -26.67 20.79 -5.74
N GLY A 812 -25.46 20.42 -5.29
CA GLY A 812 -24.96 20.74 -3.95
C GLY A 812 -25.85 20.19 -2.84
N ALA A 813 -25.83 20.82 -1.66
CA ALA A 813 -26.68 20.46 -0.54
C ALA A 813 -28.18 20.47 -0.93
N SER A 814 -28.90 19.40 -0.61
CA SER A 814 -30.28 19.16 -1.06
C SER A 814 -31.20 18.77 0.10
N PHE A 815 -31.92 19.75 0.65
CA PHE A 815 -32.70 19.58 1.88
C PHE A 815 -34.09 20.23 1.77
N GLY A 816 -35.12 19.56 2.28
CA GLY A 816 -36.49 20.11 2.34
C GLY A 816 -37.13 20.46 0.99
N GLY A 817 -36.64 19.87 -0.12
CA GLY A 817 -37.06 20.21 -1.48
C GLY A 817 -36.30 21.36 -2.12
N VAL A 818 -35.29 21.92 -1.43
CA VAL A 818 -34.43 23.02 -1.89
C VAL A 818 -33.08 22.46 -2.30
N ARG A 819 -32.50 22.98 -3.40
CA ARG A 819 -31.12 22.71 -3.82
C ARG A 819 -30.25 23.94 -3.62
N GLU A 820 -29.01 23.73 -3.22
CA GLU A 820 -27.97 24.76 -3.16
C GLU A 820 -27.68 25.37 -4.53
N SER A 821 -27.62 24.56 -5.60
CA SER A 821 -27.40 25.00 -6.98
C SER A 821 -28.31 26.16 -7.42
N ASP A 822 -29.55 26.15 -6.93
CA ASP A 822 -30.60 27.08 -7.33
C ASP A 822 -30.51 28.39 -6.53
N LEU A 823 -30.17 28.29 -5.23
CA LEU A 823 -29.95 29.43 -4.34
C LEU A 823 -28.67 30.19 -4.69
N ASN A 824 -27.58 29.47 -5.01
CA ASN A 824 -26.32 30.02 -5.50
C ASN A 824 -26.56 30.88 -6.73
N LEU A 825 -27.23 30.32 -7.75
CA LEU A 825 -27.52 31.03 -8.99
C LEU A 825 -28.45 32.25 -8.77
N SER A 826 -29.53 32.09 -8.01
CA SER A 826 -30.47 33.17 -7.71
C SER A 826 -29.80 34.37 -7.02
N THR A 827 -28.85 34.10 -6.12
CA THR A 827 -28.13 35.12 -5.36
C THR A 827 -26.97 35.72 -6.18
N ALA A 828 -26.27 34.92 -6.99
CA ALA A 828 -25.21 35.39 -7.88
C ALA A 828 -25.74 36.31 -9.00
N LEU A 829 -26.87 35.96 -9.61
CA LEU A 829 -27.53 36.81 -10.62
C LEU A 829 -28.02 38.15 -10.03
N LEU A 830 -28.40 38.16 -8.75
CA LEU A 830 -28.68 39.39 -8.01
C LEU A 830 -27.42 40.21 -7.76
N LEU A 831 -26.33 39.59 -7.29
CA LEU A 831 -25.06 40.27 -7.03
C LEU A 831 -24.52 40.94 -8.31
N ARG A 832 -24.54 40.24 -9.44
CA ARG A 832 -24.26 40.83 -10.77
C ARG A 832 -25.10 42.09 -11.02
N THR A 833 -26.40 42.01 -10.75
CA THR A 833 -27.35 43.10 -11.00
C THR A 833 -27.09 44.33 -10.11
N GLU A 834 -26.63 44.15 -8.87
CA GLU A 834 -26.28 45.29 -8.00
C GLU A 834 -24.88 45.85 -8.36
N LEU A 835 -23.88 45.00 -8.65
CA LEU A 835 -22.53 45.44 -9.06
C LEU A 835 -22.52 46.17 -10.42
N GLN A 836 -23.30 45.72 -11.39
CA GLN A 836 -23.42 46.41 -12.69
C GLN A 836 -24.00 47.84 -12.54
N LYS A 837 -24.84 48.10 -11.54
CA LYS A 837 -25.33 49.46 -11.22
C LYS A 837 -24.25 50.36 -10.63
N LEU A 838 -23.25 49.77 -9.97
CA LEU A 838 -22.10 50.48 -9.39
C LEU A 838 -20.95 50.69 -10.40
N GLY A 839 -21.11 50.20 -11.64
CA GLY A 839 -20.15 50.39 -12.73
C GLY A 839 -19.05 49.33 -12.82
N TYR A 840 -19.22 48.16 -12.19
CA TYR A 840 -18.32 47.03 -12.37
C TYR A 840 -18.59 46.27 -13.67
N ASN A 841 -17.53 45.77 -14.30
CA ASN A 841 -17.63 44.64 -15.22
C ASN A 841 -17.88 43.39 -14.38
N VAL A 842 -18.77 42.51 -14.82
CA VAL A 842 -19.10 41.29 -14.06
C VAL A 842 -19.18 40.12 -15.02
N VAL A 843 -18.37 39.10 -14.75
CA VAL A 843 -18.40 37.80 -15.42
C VAL A 843 -18.90 36.76 -14.41
N MET A 844 -19.57 35.71 -14.89
CA MET A 844 -20.15 34.68 -14.04
C MET A 844 -19.78 33.30 -14.57
N SER A 845 -19.40 32.36 -13.69
CA SER A 845 -19.12 30.97 -14.09
C SER A 845 -20.31 30.28 -14.76
N ARG A 846 -21.54 30.66 -14.37
CA ARG A 846 -22.78 30.25 -15.03
C ARG A 846 -23.91 31.25 -14.80
N GLU A 847 -24.73 31.46 -15.82
CA GLU A 847 -25.99 32.23 -15.71
C GLU A 847 -27.25 31.35 -15.70
N THR A 848 -27.07 30.03 -15.81
CA THR A 848 -28.14 29.03 -15.91
C THR A 848 -27.81 27.80 -15.04
N ASP A 849 -28.74 26.84 -14.97
CA ASP A 849 -28.50 25.55 -14.31
C ASP A 849 -27.68 24.61 -15.20
N VAL A 850 -26.37 24.87 -15.25
CA VAL A 850 -25.36 24.07 -15.97
C VAL A 850 -24.23 23.70 -15.02
N PHE A 851 -23.62 22.54 -15.25
CA PHE A 851 -22.44 22.13 -14.49
C PHE A 851 -21.16 22.71 -15.14
N ILE A 852 -20.30 23.31 -14.31
CA ILE A 852 -18.96 23.78 -14.69
C ILE A 852 -17.94 23.04 -13.79
N GLU A 853 -16.88 22.47 -14.38
CA GLU A 853 -15.86 21.74 -13.63
C GLU A 853 -15.14 22.66 -12.62
N MET A 854 -14.69 22.08 -11.51
CA MET A 854 -14.12 22.86 -10.39
C MET A 854 -12.77 23.51 -10.73
N SER A 855 -12.05 22.99 -11.74
CA SER A 855 -10.85 23.57 -12.34
C SER A 855 -11.12 24.80 -13.19
N ASP A 856 -12.28 24.84 -13.85
CA ASP A 856 -12.52 25.73 -14.98
C ASP A 856 -12.95 27.12 -14.48
N ARG A 857 -13.63 27.17 -13.32
CA ARG A 857 -14.06 28.39 -12.61
C ARG A 857 -12.87 29.32 -12.28
N PRO A 858 -11.79 28.87 -11.59
CA PRO A 858 -10.62 29.71 -11.38
C PRO A 858 -9.79 29.92 -12.66
N PHE A 859 -9.75 28.94 -13.58
CA PHE A 859 -9.05 29.10 -14.85
C PHE A 859 -9.64 30.24 -15.70
N GLU A 860 -10.96 30.30 -15.85
CA GLU A 860 -11.65 31.37 -16.58
C GLU A 860 -11.37 32.73 -15.93
N ALA A 861 -11.53 32.84 -14.61
CA ALA A 861 -11.29 34.05 -13.84
C ALA A 861 -9.84 34.58 -13.99
N ASN A 862 -8.85 33.69 -13.96
CA ASN A 862 -7.45 34.01 -14.23
C ASN A 862 -7.26 34.46 -15.70
N SER A 863 -7.85 33.73 -16.65
CA SER A 863 -7.66 33.98 -18.10
C SER A 863 -8.21 35.32 -18.61
N ILE A 864 -9.20 35.88 -17.91
CA ILE A 864 -9.76 37.21 -18.22
C ILE A 864 -9.11 38.34 -17.41
N SER A 865 -8.11 38.03 -16.56
CA SER A 865 -7.49 38.95 -15.60
C SER A 865 -8.52 39.70 -14.74
N ALA A 866 -9.44 38.97 -14.10
CA ALA A 866 -10.40 39.57 -13.18
C ALA A 866 -9.69 40.14 -11.93
N ASP A 867 -10.18 41.26 -11.40
CA ASP A 867 -9.58 41.91 -10.23
C ASP A 867 -9.86 41.14 -8.92
N ILE A 868 -11.00 40.43 -8.83
CA ILE A 868 -11.36 39.56 -7.70
C ILE A 868 -12.21 38.34 -8.13
N PHE A 869 -12.15 37.28 -7.32
CA PHE A 869 -12.99 36.08 -7.42
C PHE A 869 -13.90 35.93 -6.19
N VAL A 870 -15.20 35.76 -6.40
CA VAL A 870 -16.20 35.58 -5.31
C VAL A 870 -17.09 34.38 -5.60
N SER A 871 -16.93 33.29 -4.84
CA SER A 871 -17.79 32.11 -4.92
C SER A 871 -18.90 32.12 -3.88
N ILE A 872 -20.12 31.73 -4.28
CA ILE A 872 -21.34 31.78 -3.46
C ILE A 872 -21.89 30.35 -3.28
N HIS A 873 -22.08 29.97 -2.01
CA HIS A 873 -22.54 28.66 -1.55
C HIS A 873 -23.57 28.74 -0.41
N TYR A 874 -24.23 27.62 -0.10
CA TYR A 874 -25.13 27.45 1.05
C TYR A 874 -24.89 26.07 1.71
N ASN A 875 -23.96 26.04 2.66
CA ASN A 875 -23.41 24.87 3.35
C ASN A 875 -24.41 23.84 3.90
N SER A 876 -23.91 22.63 4.20
CA SER A 876 -24.56 21.68 5.12
C SER A 876 -23.52 20.83 5.84
N MET A 877 -23.78 20.50 7.11
CA MET A 877 -22.93 19.59 7.91
C MET A 877 -23.35 18.12 7.77
N GLY A 878 -24.58 17.86 7.32
CA GLY A 878 -25.14 16.53 7.12
C GLY A 878 -26.06 16.09 8.26
N GLY A 879 -27.10 15.30 7.90
CA GLY A 879 -28.14 14.90 8.84
C GLY A 879 -29.10 16.05 9.19
N ALA A 880 -29.51 16.13 10.45
CA ALA A 880 -30.35 17.22 10.97
C ALA A 880 -29.47 18.32 11.60
N GLY A 881 -28.77 19.08 10.75
CA GLY A 881 -27.72 20.02 11.16
C GLY A 881 -28.13 21.05 12.21
N THR A 882 -27.34 21.16 13.28
CA THR A 882 -27.48 22.19 14.33
C THR A 882 -26.63 23.44 14.07
N ALA A 883 -25.73 23.39 13.07
CA ALA A 883 -25.03 24.56 12.54
C ALA A 883 -26.02 25.54 11.90
N ARG A 884 -25.71 26.83 11.98
CA ARG A 884 -26.50 27.93 11.40
C ARG A 884 -25.69 29.22 11.35
N GLY A 885 -25.94 30.09 10.39
CA GLY A 885 -25.26 31.37 10.20
C GLY A 885 -24.46 31.49 8.91
N ILE A 886 -23.83 32.66 8.72
CA ILE A 886 -22.94 32.97 7.60
C ILE A 886 -21.49 32.71 8.02
N GLU A 887 -20.71 32.06 7.16
CA GLU A 887 -19.25 31.96 7.25
C GLU A 887 -18.63 32.30 5.90
N SER A 888 -17.37 32.78 5.93
CA SER A 888 -16.65 33.10 4.70
C SER A 888 -15.23 32.54 4.77
N PHE A 889 -14.68 32.17 3.62
CA PHE A 889 -13.42 31.46 3.51
C PHE A 889 -12.47 32.13 2.52
N ILE A 890 -11.20 32.19 2.89
CA ILE A 890 -10.06 32.48 2.01
C ILE A 890 -9.19 31.23 1.85
N TYR A 891 -8.31 31.21 0.85
CA TYR A 891 -7.32 30.12 0.76
C TYR A 891 -6.37 30.17 1.96
N HIS A 892 -6.21 29.03 2.64
CA HIS A 892 -5.11 28.83 3.58
C HIS A 892 -4.62 27.38 3.53
N ARG A 893 -3.31 27.19 3.62
CA ARG A 893 -2.69 25.87 3.68
C ARG A 893 -2.94 25.27 5.07
N VAL A 894 -3.53 24.08 5.14
CA VAL A 894 -3.69 23.30 6.38
C VAL A 894 -2.72 22.13 6.42
N ALA A 895 -2.26 21.76 7.62
CA ALA A 895 -1.18 20.79 7.80
C ALA A 895 -1.60 19.35 7.49
N SER A 896 -2.88 19.00 7.63
CA SER A 896 -3.40 17.65 7.33
C SER A 896 -4.90 17.65 7.04
N GLY A 897 -5.33 16.85 6.05
CA GLY A 897 -6.74 16.56 5.76
C GLY A 897 -7.51 17.64 4.98
N PHE A 898 -8.48 17.20 4.18
CA PHE A 898 -9.55 18.07 3.69
C PHE A 898 -10.51 18.41 4.85
N GLY A 899 -11.01 19.64 4.90
CA GLY A 899 -12.06 20.05 5.85
C GLY A 899 -11.59 20.55 7.23
N GLN A 900 -10.28 20.71 7.47
CA GLN A 900 -9.81 21.48 8.63
C GLN A 900 -9.92 22.99 8.37
N GLU A 901 -10.43 23.74 9.34
CA GLU A 901 -10.54 25.21 9.26
C GLU A 901 -9.37 25.87 9.99
N THR A 902 -8.65 26.77 9.31
CA THR A 902 -7.65 27.63 9.94
C THR A 902 -8.34 28.81 10.61
N ASN A 903 -8.10 28.99 11.92
CA ASN A 903 -8.51 30.17 12.66
C ASN A 903 -7.73 31.41 12.17
N ARG A 904 -8.43 32.53 11.99
CA ARG A 904 -7.90 33.84 11.57
C ARG A 904 -6.57 34.24 12.19
N ASN A 905 -6.35 33.96 13.47
CA ASN A 905 -5.11 34.32 14.18
C ASN A 905 -3.85 33.60 13.65
N ASN A 906 -4.02 32.56 12.82
CA ASN A 906 -2.96 31.75 12.25
C ASN A 906 -2.71 32.04 10.76
N PHE A 907 -3.34 33.07 10.17
CA PHE A 907 -3.09 33.50 8.80
C PHE A 907 -1.70 34.15 8.68
N ARG A 908 -0.67 33.32 8.57
CA ARG A 908 0.71 33.74 8.30
C ARG A 908 1.09 33.28 6.90
N THR A 909 1.33 34.25 6.04
CA THR A 909 1.54 34.08 4.60
C THR A 909 2.52 35.12 4.11
N GLU A 910 3.25 34.81 3.05
CA GLU A 910 4.08 35.75 2.28
C GLU A 910 3.45 36.06 0.91
N ASP A 911 2.36 35.35 0.55
CA ASP A 911 1.55 35.60 -0.66
C ASP A 911 0.59 36.79 -0.42
N PRO A 912 0.83 37.98 -1.03
CA PRO A 912 0.04 39.19 -0.78
C PRO A 912 -1.40 39.09 -1.31
N ARG A 913 -1.66 38.16 -2.23
CA ARG A 913 -3.02 37.81 -2.68
C ARG A 913 -3.91 37.38 -1.51
N ILE A 914 -3.34 36.79 -0.47
CA ILE A 914 -4.07 36.27 0.69
C ILE A 914 -4.42 37.38 1.68
N ASP A 915 -3.57 38.40 1.82
CA ASP A 915 -3.90 39.60 2.60
C ASP A 915 -5.02 40.40 1.90
N GLU A 916 -4.98 40.54 0.57
CA GLU A 916 -6.09 41.13 -0.18
C GLU A 916 -7.36 40.25 -0.17
N SER A 917 -7.22 38.92 -0.19
CA SER A 917 -8.35 38.00 -0.03
C SER A 917 -9.00 38.16 1.36
N LEU A 918 -8.20 38.36 2.41
CA LEU A 918 -8.68 38.65 3.76
C LEU A 918 -9.37 40.01 3.83
N ARG A 919 -8.81 41.04 3.18
CA ARG A 919 -9.38 42.40 3.10
C ARG A 919 -10.73 42.40 2.39
N LEU A 920 -10.84 41.65 1.28
CA LEU A 920 -12.09 41.40 0.56
C LEU A 920 -13.11 40.65 1.43
N ALA A 921 -12.68 39.56 2.07
CA ALA A 921 -13.54 38.74 2.91
C ALA A 921 -14.07 39.51 4.13
N ASP A 922 -13.25 40.35 4.77
CA ASP A 922 -13.69 41.22 5.87
C ASP A 922 -14.74 42.24 5.43
N ALA A 923 -14.47 42.96 4.33
CA ALA A 923 -15.39 43.97 3.81
C ALA A 923 -16.74 43.35 3.41
N MET A 924 -16.72 42.15 2.82
CA MET A 924 -17.94 41.43 2.41
C MET A 924 -18.68 40.80 3.60
N HIS A 925 -17.97 40.14 4.51
CA HIS A 925 -18.57 39.46 5.67
C HIS A 925 -19.19 40.46 6.66
N ALA A 926 -18.52 41.58 6.94
CA ALA A 926 -19.05 42.63 7.83
C ALA A 926 -20.37 43.24 7.30
N ASN A 927 -20.45 43.48 5.98
CA ASN A 927 -21.71 43.91 5.37
C ASN A 927 -22.78 42.81 5.42
N LEU A 928 -22.42 41.55 5.12
CA LEU A 928 -23.34 40.41 5.16
C LEU A 928 -24.01 40.22 6.52
N ILE A 929 -23.25 40.26 7.62
CA ILE A 929 -23.81 40.15 8.98
C ILE A 929 -24.70 41.37 9.29
N SER A 930 -24.28 42.59 8.93
CA SER A 930 -25.05 43.82 9.16
C SER A 930 -26.41 43.85 8.46
N ASP A 931 -26.49 43.37 7.21
CA ASP A 931 -27.69 43.48 6.37
C ASP A 931 -28.65 42.29 6.50
N THR A 932 -28.13 41.11 6.82
CA THR A 932 -28.94 39.89 6.95
C THR A 932 -29.38 39.61 8.38
N ASN A 933 -28.64 40.13 9.38
CA ASN A 933 -28.79 39.79 10.79
C ASN A 933 -28.74 38.26 11.05
N MET A 934 -28.05 37.52 10.18
CA MET A 934 -27.73 36.12 10.37
C MET A 934 -26.72 35.94 11.51
N ARG A 935 -26.60 34.71 12.01
CA ARG A 935 -25.56 34.37 12.98
C ARG A 935 -24.18 34.49 12.35
N ASP A 936 -23.32 35.31 12.96
CA ASP A 936 -21.90 35.39 12.65
C ASP A 936 -21.18 34.07 13.00
N ARG A 937 -20.34 33.60 12.07
CA ARG A 937 -19.38 32.48 12.24
C ARG A 937 -17.97 32.84 11.74
N GLY A 938 -17.75 34.09 11.32
CA GLY A 938 -16.46 34.68 10.96
C GLY A 938 -15.88 34.29 9.60
N VAL A 939 -14.73 34.93 9.31
CA VAL A 939 -13.83 34.63 8.19
C VAL A 939 -12.80 33.58 8.62
N LYS A 940 -12.58 32.57 7.78
CA LYS A 940 -11.74 31.38 8.05
C LYS A 940 -10.82 31.04 6.88
N GLY A 941 -9.81 30.21 7.11
CA GLY A 941 -8.92 29.71 6.06
C GLY A 941 -9.20 28.24 5.73
N ASN A 942 -9.27 27.86 4.46
CA ASN A 942 -9.44 26.46 4.03
C ASN A 942 -8.74 26.18 2.68
N ASN A 943 -8.55 24.91 2.34
CA ASN A 943 -7.82 24.45 1.15
C ASN A 943 -8.76 24.15 -0.04
N PHE A 944 -9.79 24.98 -0.24
CA PHE A 944 -10.76 24.83 -1.33
C PHE A 944 -10.09 25.03 -2.70
N ASN A 945 -10.48 24.23 -3.69
CA ASN A 945 -9.86 24.21 -5.02
C ASN A 945 -9.98 25.58 -5.71
N VAL A 946 -11.20 26.14 -5.76
CA VAL A 946 -11.47 27.42 -6.39
C VAL A 946 -10.65 28.57 -5.79
N LEU A 947 -10.38 28.56 -4.47
CA LEU A 947 -9.59 29.61 -3.80
C LEU A 947 -8.08 29.40 -3.93
N ARG A 948 -7.62 28.14 -3.93
CA ARG A 948 -6.20 27.81 -4.12
C ARG A 948 -5.74 28.14 -5.54
N ASN A 949 -6.58 27.88 -6.54
CA ASN A 949 -6.23 27.95 -7.95
C ASN A 949 -6.57 29.30 -8.62
N SER A 950 -7.34 30.19 -7.96
CA SER A 950 -7.47 31.59 -8.39
C SER A 950 -6.20 32.35 -8.04
N HIS A 951 -5.47 32.86 -9.04
CA HIS A 951 -4.22 33.60 -8.84
C HIS A 951 -4.46 35.10 -8.52
N ILE A 952 -5.72 35.45 -8.25
CA ILE A 952 -6.24 36.79 -7.91
C ILE A 952 -6.89 36.74 -6.52
N PRO A 953 -7.13 37.88 -5.83
CA PRO A 953 -7.77 37.89 -4.51
C PRO A 953 -9.14 37.18 -4.56
N ALA A 954 -9.30 36.17 -3.71
CA ALA A 954 -10.35 35.16 -3.87
C ALA A 954 -11.00 34.78 -2.54
N MET A 955 -12.33 34.79 -2.51
CA MET A 955 -13.11 34.31 -1.37
C MET A 955 -14.28 33.42 -1.77
N LEU A 956 -14.71 32.58 -0.83
CA LEU A 956 -15.98 31.83 -0.88
C LEU A 956 -16.84 32.29 0.30
N THR A 957 -18.16 32.36 0.12
CA THR A 957 -19.08 32.63 1.23
C THR A 957 -20.22 31.62 1.30
N GLU A 958 -20.48 31.15 2.51
CA GLU A 958 -21.59 30.29 2.88
C GLU A 958 -22.70 31.15 3.48
N LEU A 959 -23.85 31.23 2.80
CA LEU A 959 -24.88 32.21 3.16
C LEU A 959 -25.90 31.69 4.18
N ALA A 960 -26.13 30.39 4.28
CA ALA A 960 -26.92 29.74 5.33
C ALA A 960 -26.71 28.22 5.32
N PHE A 961 -27.03 27.54 6.42
CA PHE A 961 -26.98 26.07 6.48
C PHE A 961 -28.30 25.44 6.01
N LEU A 962 -28.27 24.70 4.89
CA LEU A 962 -29.48 24.12 4.28
C LEU A 962 -30.02 22.90 4.99
N ASP A 963 -29.21 22.15 5.74
CA ASP A 963 -29.72 21.08 6.61
C ASP A 963 -30.53 21.65 7.79
N ASN A 964 -30.10 22.78 8.33
CA ASN A 964 -30.80 23.49 9.39
C ASN A 964 -32.13 24.11 8.94
N ALA A 965 -33.22 23.76 9.62
CA ALA A 965 -34.56 24.18 9.22
C ALA A 965 -34.83 25.69 9.38
N ALA A 966 -34.16 26.38 10.31
CA ALA A 966 -34.35 27.81 10.51
C ALA A 966 -33.64 28.62 9.41
N ASP A 967 -32.36 28.32 9.19
CA ASP A 967 -31.55 28.92 8.12
C ASP A 967 -32.16 28.67 6.74
N ARG A 968 -32.51 27.42 6.41
CA ARG A 968 -33.20 27.09 5.16
C ARG A 968 -34.50 27.87 4.96
N SER A 969 -35.27 28.13 6.03
CA SER A 969 -36.51 28.91 5.93
C SER A 969 -36.29 30.40 5.61
N ILE A 970 -35.11 30.93 5.91
CA ILE A 970 -34.69 32.29 5.58
C ILE A 970 -34.05 32.34 4.18
N ALA A 971 -33.15 31.39 3.88
CA ALA A 971 -32.38 31.30 2.64
C ALA A 971 -33.25 31.24 1.37
N VAL A 972 -34.41 30.59 1.43
CA VAL A 972 -35.36 30.51 0.30
C VAL A 972 -36.11 31.82 0.02
N THR A 973 -36.09 32.80 0.94
CA THR A 973 -36.82 34.05 0.76
C THR A 973 -36.10 34.97 -0.24
N ARG A 974 -36.88 35.68 -1.07
CA ARG A 974 -36.31 36.62 -2.05
C ARG A 974 -35.70 37.83 -1.35
N GLU A 975 -36.28 38.17 -0.20
CA GLU A 975 -35.87 39.21 0.73
C GLU A 975 -34.46 38.96 1.25
N PHE A 976 -34.17 37.74 1.74
CA PHE A 976 -32.84 37.36 2.18
C PHE A 976 -31.82 37.42 1.04
N GLN A 977 -32.11 36.78 -0.11
CA GLN A 977 -31.19 36.73 -1.25
C GLN A 977 -30.86 38.13 -1.78
N LEU A 978 -31.84 39.04 -1.81
CA LEU A 978 -31.65 40.45 -2.19
C LEU A 978 -30.86 41.23 -1.14
N SER A 979 -31.05 40.95 0.16
CA SER A 979 -30.24 41.57 1.23
C SER A 979 -28.78 41.11 1.12
N ALA A 980 -28.55 39.80 1.04
CA ALA A 980 -27.21 39.22 0.89
C ALA A 980 -26.48 39.74 -0.35
N ALA A 981 -27.14 39.79 -1.51
CA ALA A 981 -26.56 40.34 -2.74
C ALA A 981 -26.19 41.83 -2.63
N ARG A 982 -27.01 42.65 -1.95
CA ARG A 982 -26.71 44.07 -1.70
C ARG A 982 -25.60 44.26 -0.69
N ALA A 983 -25.53 43.40 0.31
CA ALA A 983 -24.46 43.38 1.30
C ALA A 983 -23.11 43.05 0.63
N MET A 984 -23.08 41.99 -0.18
CA MET A 984 -21.90 41.60 -0.96
C MET A 984 -21.47 42.71 -1.93
N ALA A 985 -22.40 43.30 -2.67
CA ALA A 985 -22.11 44.39 -3.60
C ALA A 985 -21.46 45.60 -2.90
N ARG A 986 -21.91 45.97 -1.69
CA ARG A 986 -21.30 47.07 -0.92
C ARG A 986 -19.99 46.68 -0.25
N GLY A 987 -19.80 45.42 0.15
CA GLY A 987 -18.52 44.93 0.64
C GLY A 987 -17.44 45.00 -0.44
N ILE A 988 -17.78 44.58 -1.67
CA ILE A 988 -16.91 44.69 -2.85
C ILE A 988 -16.64 46.16 -3.21
N ASP A 989 -17.67 47.02 -3.21
CA ASP A 989 -17.50 48.46 -3.50
C ASP A 989 -16.62 49.15 -2.44
N ALA A 990 -16.72 48.74 -1.17
CA ALA A 990 -15.86 49.21 -0.09
C ALA A 990 -14.41 48.70 -0.20
N TYR A 991 -14.20 47.45 -0.62
CA TYR A 991 -12.87 46.87 -0.87
C TYR A 991 -12.11 47.60 -2.00
N PHE A 992 -12.82 48.06 -3.04
CA PHE A 992 -12.23 48.86 -4.12
C PHE A 992 -12.18 50.38 -3.84
N SER A 993 -12.72 50.85 -2.71
CA SER A 993 -12.78 52.28 -2.36
C SER A 993 -11.90 52.67 -1.16
N ASN A 994 -11.17 51.71 -0.58
CA ASN A 994 -10.19 51.89 0.50
C ASN A 994 -8.89 51.16 0.14
#